data_AF-A0A099RPZ7-F1
#
_entry.id   AF-A0A099RPZ7-F1
#
_cell.length_a   1.000
_cell.length_b   1.000
_cell.length_c   1.000
_cell.angle_alpha   90.00
_cell.angle_beta   90.00
_cell.angle_gamma   90.00
#
_symmetry.space_group_name_H-M   'P 1'
#
loop_
_entity.id
_entity.type
_entity.pdbx_description
1 polymer ?
#
loop_
_entity_poly.entity_id
_entity_poly.type
_entity_poly.pdbx_seq_one_letter_code
_entity_poly.pdbx_strand_id
1 'polypeptide(L)'
;MISTEQFFEYIFGTQHIRFRCLLTGARVSPIDSHGYFNQETISLLQQANEQNREIYYVINTGGYKNDEITKINAVFVDLDCGRDENGDYYPLDIVSDYKKDRLSKLSSFIYKPTFIVNTRNGFQAIWALQDDATIEQFNRCESRLIKFFAADERVKKLAQLLRAPGFTWCKDINNKYFCDIEAFNDVRYNIQDILERLSEYVETPAVRQSGIARPDRQTYMNTTNNVDLIRSRDIEGLQRALDIGDKRGMINISNKPNSIFPPFTQVIVPNRKELYDYIFKMNLVDFLGLSSPNHQCLFHDDNTPSASIYNTESDGHFLYTCHSSNCDFNTGNIIKCVERIQSCNKPQAINFLKKVYGLEIEETEWQKEQKDLLQVNKDYLYSNLLQVEYPDLFKVIRYYVPLLHIFNDFAMNHIYDEPPDNIDKVIFFCAYSHLKKISGVTSVDKLNKRIKLLVFLGLIETITEEMIPKRLREEAIRLKIKAGNKSIVSFYSIPSYSDHVLSQANQMAKIYKDNHMTIVGMSCDLIYRNFGEEAARRVYTQKNVKPTQKSRNFETQFDKVLISLIEENGYATQPQIIEVIGESEHKLKPMIKRVLNESLQKYGLTMKKSNKELNLKYGLSGYRHIIIPHCYEDKKGGIFDPLPG
;
A
#
# COMPACT_ATOMS: atom_id res chain seq x y z
N MET A 1 15.75 -39.46 16.37
CA MET A 1 16.10 -38.06 16.07
C MET A 1 17.44 -38.07 15.36
N ILE A 2 17.53 -37.36 14.24
CA ILE A 2 18.78 -37.17 13.50
C ILE A 2 19.67 -36.19 14.29
N SER A 3 20.99 -36.42 14.32
CA SER A 3 21.93 -35.51 15.00
C SER A 3 22.21 -34.25 14.17
N THR A 4 22.71 -33.20 14.80
CA THR A 4 23.21 -31.99 14.07
C THR A 4 24.34 -32.34 13.10
N GLU A 5 25.19 -33.29 13.46
CA GLU A 5 26.26 -33.79 12.57
C GLU A 5 25.66 -34.43 11.32
N GLN A 6 24.71 -35.35 11.50
CA GLN A 6 24.01 -35.99 10.39
C GLN A 6 23.23 -34.98 9.52
N PHE A 7 22.69 -33.91 10.11
CA PHE A 7 22.06 -32.82 9.36
C PHE A 7 23.04 -32.13 8.40
N PHE A 8 24.22 -31.77 8.90
CA PHE A 8 25.24 -31.09 8.09
C PHE A 8 25.88 -32.03 7.07
N GLU A 9 26.18 -33.27 7.45
CA GLU A 9 26.65 -34.31 6.52
C GLU A 9 25.63 -34.56 5.41
N TYR A 10 24.33 -34.58 5.74
CA TYR A 10 23.29 -34.71 4.73
C TYR A 10 23.33 -33.51 3.77
N ILE A 11 23.24 -32.27 4.23
CA ILE A 11 23.15 -31.14 3.30
C ILE A 11 24.43 -30.91 2.49
N PHE A 12 25.61 -31.01 3.12
CA PHE A 12 26.87 -30.60 2.52
C PHE A 12 27.73 -31.76 2.01
N GLY A 13 27.49 -32.99 2.47
CA GLY A 13 28.32 -34.14 2.15
C GLY A 13 29.79 -33.89 2.49
N THR A 14 30.65 -33.92 1.48
CA THR A 14 32.10 -33.66 1.61
C THR A 14 32.48 -32.18 1.41
N GLN A 15 31.52 -31.26 1.37
CA GLN A 15 31.79 -29.83 1.20
C GLN A 15 32.01 -29.13 2.55
N HIS A 16 32.83 -28.09 2.55
CA HIS A 16 33.00 -27.24 3.74
C HIS A 16 31.79 -26.36 4.00
N ILE A 17 31.54 -26.09 5.28
CA ILE A 17 30.44 -25.29 5.79
C ILE A 17 30.98 -23.96 6.29
N ARG A 18 30.23 -22.88 6.05
CA ARG A 18 30.52 -21.55 6.57
C ARG A 18 29.65 -21.27 7.78
N PHE A 19 30.24 -21.19 8.96
CA PHE A 19 29.57 -20.82 10.19
C PHE A 19 29.88 -19.40 10.61
N ARG A 20 28.88 -18.67 11.10
CA ARG A 20 29.03 -17.29 11.59
C ARG A 20 28.36 -17.13 12.94
N CYS A 21 29.15 -16.75 13.93
CA CYS A 21 28.70 -16.52 15.30
C CYS A 21 28.55 -15.02 15.59
N LEU A 22 27.33 -14.57 15.87
CA LEU A 22 26.99 -13.14 16.04
C LEU A 22 26.60 -12.81 17.48
N LEU A 23 27.15 -11.73 18.04
CA LEU A 23 26.70 -11.20 19.33
C LEU A 23 25.63 -10.13 19.13
N THR A 24 24.45 -10.32 19.74
CA THR A 24 23.32 -9.38 19.58
C THR A 24 23.61 -8.06 20.28
N GLY A 25 23.40 -6.93 19.59
CA GLY A 25 23.44 -5.58 20.19
C GLY A 25 24.81 -4.95 20.40
N ALA A 26 25.91 -5.66 20.10
CA ALA A 26 27.27 -5.15 20.25
C ALA A 26 28.00 -5.02 18.91
N ARG A 27 28.80 -3.97 18.71
CA ARG A 27 29.69 -3.80 17.54
C ARG A 27 30.94 -4.68 17.69
N VAL A 28 30.75 -5.98 17.84
CA VAL A 28 31.83 -6.96 17.93
C VAL A 28 31.88 -7.73 16.62
N SER A 29 33.08 -7.91 16.08
CA SER A 29 33.27 -8.69 14.87
C SER A 29 32.69 -10.10 15.01
N PRO A 30 32.13 -10.67 13.92
CA PRO A 30 31.69 -12.06 13.91
C PRO A 30 32.87 -13.00 14.18
N ILE A 31 32.59 -14.14 14.81
CA ILE A 31 33.53 -15.28 14.79
C ILE A 31 33.06 -16.18 13.68
N ASP A 32 33.86 -16.27 12.62
CA ASP A 32 33.57 -17.09 11.45
C ASP A 32 34.40 -18.38 11.50
N SER A 33 33.80 -19.51 11.14
CA SER A 33 34.48 -20.80 10.96
C SER A 33 34.21 -21.35 9.56
N HIS A 34 35.19 -22.06 9.01
CA HIS A 34 35.13 -22.66 7.67
C HIS A 34 35.73 -24.05 7.70
N GLY A 35 34.90 -25.08 7.50
CA GLY A 35 35.33 -26.46 7.52
C GLY A 35 34.17 -27.42 7.69
N TYR A 36 34.49 -28.66 8.05
CA TYR A 36 33.50 -29.69 8.37
C TYR A 36 32.93 -29.49 9.77
N PHE A 37 31.73 -30.02 10.01
CA PHE A 37 31.14 -30.06 11.36
C PHE A 37 31.79 -31.17 12.22
N ASN A 38 33.09 -31.03 12.48
CA ASN A 38 33.90 -31.96 13.25
C ASN A 38 34.08 -31.48 14.70
N GLN A 39 34.74 -32.28 15.55
CA GLN A 39 34.91 -31.99 16.98
C GLN A 39 35.55 -30.60 17.25
N GLU A 40 36.50 -30.16 16.42
CA GLU A 40 37.14 -28.85 16.55
C GLU A 40 36.15 -27.72 16.29
N THR A 41 35.40 -27.80 15.18
CA THR A 41 34.36 -26.81 14.83
C THR A 41 33.25 -26.82 15.87
N ILE A 42 32.77 -27.99 16.30
CA ILE A 42 31.75 -28.14 17.35
C ILE A 42 32.20 -27.42 18.62
N SER A 43 33.43 -27.64 19.07
CA SER A 43 33.98 -27.02 20.29
C SER A 43 34.01 -25.50 20.17
N LEU A 44 34.43 -24.96 19.02
CA LEU A 44 34.43 -23.52 18.74
C LEU A 44 33.01 -22.93 18.78
N LEU A 45 32.05 -23.59 18.12
CA LEU A 45 30.66 -23.11 18.06
C LEU A 45 29.98 -23.18 19.43
N GLN A 46 30.24 -24.24 20.21
CA GLN A 46 29.74 -24.38 21.59
C GLN A 46 30.29 -23.26 22.47
N GLN A 47 31.60 -23.02 22.45
CA GLN A 47 32.24 -21.94 23.20
C GLN A 47 31.66 -20.57 22.80
N ALA A 48 31.44 -20.33 21.51
CA ALA A 48 30.81 -19.10 21.04
C ALA A 48 29.36 -18.97 21.55
N ASN A 49 28.59 -20.05 21.56
CA ASN A 49 27.20 -20.05 22.01
C ASN A 49 27.06 -19.85 23.53
N GLU A 50 27.99 -20.41 24.32
CA GLU A 50 28.14 -20.14 25.76
C GLU A 50 28.39 -18.66 26.05
N GLN A 51 29.10 -17.97 25.15
CA GLN A 51 29.30 -16.51 25.20
C GLN A 51 28.11 -15.70 24.65
N ASN A 52 26.91 -16.30 24.61
CA ASN A 52 25.67 -15.69 24.12
C ASN A 52 25.71 -15.27 22.64
N ARG A 53 26.57 -15.90 21.82
CA ARG A 53 26.56 -15.67 20.39
C ARG A 53 25.54 -16.57 19.70
N GLU A 54 24.82 -15.97 18.78
CA GLU A 54 23.92 -16.63 17.85
C GLU A 54 24.72 -17.42 16.82
N ILE A 55 24.44 -18.72 16.67
CA ILE A 55 25.12 -19.58 15.69
C ILE A 55 24.30 -19.67 14.40
N TYR A 56 24.91 -19.27 13.30
CA TYR A 56 24.35 -19.37 11.95
C TYR A 56 25.28 -20.14 11.02
N TYR A 57 24.73 -20.61 9.91
CA TYR A 57 25.50 -21.18 8.81
C TYR A 57 24.93 -20.74 7.46
N VAL A 58 25.76 -20.76 6.41
CA VAL A 58 25.32 -20.54 5.02
C VAL A 58 24.87 -21.87 4.44
N ILE A 59 23.61 -21.95 4.01
CA ILE A 59 22.98 -23.20 3.54
C ILE A 59 23.55 -23.74 2.22
N ASN A 60 23.98 -22.85 1.32
CA ASN A 60 24.58 -23.19 0.04
C ASN A 60 26.11 -23.08 0.11
N THR A 61 26.82 -23.99 -0.55
CA THR A 61 28.29 -24.11 -0.47
C THR A 61 28.97 -22.93 -1.15
N GLY A 62 30.02 -22.40 -0.52
CA GLY A 62 30.84 -21.31 -1.06
C GLY A 62 31.29 -20.31 0.02
N GLY A 63 30.88 -19.05 -0.14
CA GLY A 63 31.22 -17.95 0.77
C GLY A 63 30.01 -17.30 1.47
N TYR A 64 30.22 -16.07 1.95
CA TYR A 64 29.20 -15.30 2.68
C TYR A 64 28.41 -14.34 1.78
N LYS A 65 28.78 -14.25 0.50
CA LYS A 65 28.10 -13.44 -0.51
C LYS A 65 27.59 -14.31 -1.64
N ASN A 66 26.55 -13.85 -2.33
CA ASN A 66 25.87 -14.62 -3.38
C ASN A 66 26.78 -14.98 -4.56
N ASP A 67 27.73 -14.12 -4.92
CA ASP A 67 28.72 -14.32 -5.97
C ASP A 67 29.85 -15.28 -5.56
N GLU A 68 29.98 -15.57 -4.26
CA GLU A 68 30.91 -16.55 -3.71
C GLU A 68 30.30 -17.95 -3.60
N ILE A 69 29.02 -18.14 -3.96
CA ILE A 69 28.32 -19.43 -3.89
C ILE A 69 28.69 -20.27 -5.10
N THR A 70 29.24 -21.45 -4.83
CA THR A 70 29.73 -22.38 -5.86
C THR A 70 28.79 -23.56 -6.08
N LYS A 71 27.93 -23.88 -5.12
CA LYS A 71 26.92 -24.95 -5.25
C LYS A 71 25.67 -24.66 -4.43
N ILE A 72 24.51 -24.90 -5.03
CA ILE A 72 23.19 -24.79 -4.39
C ILE A 72 22.84 -26.15 -3.80
N ASN A 73 22.91 -26.28 -2.47
CA ASN A 73 22.63 -27.54 -1.78
C ASN A 73 21.14 -27.73 -1.50
N ALA A 74 20.41 -26.63 -1.29
CA ALA A 74 19.01 -26.66 -0.86
C ALA A 74 18.27 -25.38 -1.24
N VAL A 75 16.94 -25.49 -1.32
CA VAL A 75 16.00 -24.36 -1.18
C VAL A 75 15.33 -24.43 0.19
N PHE A 76 14.83 -23.31 0.70
CA PHE A 76 14.37 -23.19 2.07
C PHE A 76 13.27 -22.14 2.22
N VAL A 77 12.58 -22.15 3.35
CA VAL A 77 11.74 -21.03 3.80
C VAL A 77 11.90 -20.82 5.29
N ASP A 78 11.83 -19.56 5.72
CA ASP A 78 11.82 -19.18 7.14
C ASP A 78 10.42 -18.71 7.54
N LEU A 79 9.77 -19.53 8.35
CA LEU A 79 8.42 -19.31 8.86
C LEU A 79 8.53 -18.70 10.25
N ASP A 80 8.65 -17.38 10.34
CA ASP A 80 8.77 -16.63 11.59
C ASP A 80 7.43 -15.92 11.92
N CYS A 81 6.91 -16.08 13.14
CA CYS A 81 5.68 -15.40 13.58
C CYS A 81 5.84 -13.88 13.75
N GLY A 82 7.08 -13.37 13.67
CA GLY A 82 7.43 -11.97 13.79
C GLY A 82 7.51 -11.48 15.25
N ARG A 83 7.19 -10.20 15.41
CA ARG A 83 7.21 -9.45 16.67
C ARG A 83 5.91 -8.68 16.83
N ASP A 84 5.62 -8.26 18.06
CA ASP A 84 4.44 -7.44 18.37
C ASP A 84 4.63 -5.96 17.98
N GLU A 85 3.62 -5.14 18.27
CA GLU A 85 3.58 -3.71 17.99
C GLU A 85 4.67 -2.87 18.69
N ASN A 86 5.25 -3.39 19.77
CA ASN A 86 6.33 -2.76 20.52
C ASN A 86 7.71 -3.21 20.02
N GLY A 87 7.75 -4.17 19.10
CA GLY A 87 8.98 -4.77 18.58
C GLY A 87 9.54 -5.84 19.50
N ASP A 88 8.74 -6.35 20.43
CA ASP A 88 9.07 -7.44 21.34
C ASP A 88 8.69 -8.80 20.72
N TYR A 89 9.37 -9.85 21.16
CA TYR A 89 9.06 -11.20 20.69
C TYR A 89 7.77 -11.71 21.31
N TYR A 90 6.87 -12.29 20.51
CA TYR A 90 5.63 -12.87 21.01
C TYR A 90 5.89 -13.91 22.12
N PRO A 91 5.05 -13.99 23.16
CA PRO A 91 5.08 -15.06 24.16
C PRO A 91 5.05 -16.47 23.53
N LEU A 92 5.71 -17.45 24.18
CA LEU A 92 5.92 -18.80 23.61
C LEU A 92 4.62 -19.59 23.37
N ASP A 93 3.56 -19.29 24.10
CA ASP A 93 2.21 -19.83 23.88
C ASP A 93 1.64 -19.39 22.53
N ILE A 94 1.72 -18.10 22.19
CA ILE A 94 1.31 -17.58 20.87
C ILE A 94 2.17 -18.21 19.77
N VAL A 95 3.49 -18.31 20.00
CA VAL A 95 4.39 -18.95 19.04
C VAL A 95 4.07 -20.43 18.87
N SER A 96 3.68 -21.13 19.94
CA SER A 96 3.30 -22.54 19.89
C SER A 96 2.11 -22.76 18.95
N ASP A 97 1.09 -21.90 19.02
CA ASP A 97 -0.08 -22.01 18.14
C ASP A 97 0.26 -21.69 16.69
N TYR A 98 1.10 -20.68 16.44
CA TYR A 98 1.64 -20.42 15.11
C TYR A 98 2.42 -21.62 14.56
N LYS A 99 3.29 -22.23 15.39
CA LYS A 99 4.07 -23.42 15.02
C LYS A 99 3.16 -24.59 14.66
N LYS A 100 2.10 -24.87 15.42
CA LYS A 100 1.14 -25.94 15.09
C LYS A 100 0.50 -25.72 13.71
N ASP A 101 0.05 -24.50 13.40
CA ASP A 101 -0.49 -24.15 12.08
C ASP A 101 0.53 -24.35 10.96
N ARG A 102 1.77 -23.86 11.14
CA ARG A 102 2.84 -24.00 10.15
C ARG A 102 3.26 -25.44 9.94
N LEU A 103 3.41 -26.22 11.01
CA LEU A 103 3.78 -27.64 10.93
C LEU A 103 2.70 -28.45 10.21
N SER A 104 1.42 -28.15 10.45
CA SER A 104 0.30 -28.75 9.69
C SER A 104 0.40 -28.44 8.19
N LYS A 105 0.65 -27.18 7.82
CA LYS A 105 0.85 -26.77 6.41
C LYS A 105 2.05 -27.48 5.77
N LEU A 106 3.20 -27.50 6.45
CA LEU A 106 4.40 -28.20 5.97
C LEU A 106 4.17 -29.70 5.79
N SER A 107 3.47 -30.34 6.73
CA SER A 107 3.14 -31.78 6.67
C SER A 107 2.18 -32.12 5.54
N SER A 108 1.29 -31.18 5.20
CA SER A 108 0.31 -31.34 4.11
C SER A 108 0.90 -31.07 2.71
N PHE A 109 2.09 -30.46 2.65
CA PHE A 109 2.76 -30.18 1.39
C PHE A 109 3.35 -31.47 0.80
N ILE A 110 3.06 -31.73 -0.48
CA ILE A 110 3.37 -33.01 -1.13
C ILE A 110 4.87 -33.33 -1.13
N TYR A 111 5.70 -32.30 -1.32
CA TYR A 111 7.14 -32.42 -1.15
C TYR A 111 7.48 -32.05 0.29
N LYS A 112 7.50 -33.04 1.17
CA LYS A 112 7.84 -32.81 2.57
C LYS A 112 9.24 -32.17 2.67
N PRO A 113 9.43 -31.16 3.54
CA PRO A 113 10.78 -30.64 3.78
C PRO A 113 11.71 -31.78 4.18
N THR A 114 12.90 -31.82 3.60
CA THR A 114 13.96 -32.75 4.04
C THR A 114 14.24 -32.52 5.52
N PHE A 115 14.32 -31.27 5.95
CA PHE A 115 14.45 -30.91 7.37
C PHE A 115 13.46 -29.81 7.75
N ILE A 116 12.96 -29.90 8.98
CA ILE A 116 12.28 -28.82 9.67
C ILE A 116 13.09 -28.51 10.92
N VAL A 117 13.76 -27.36 10.94
CA VAL A 117 14.52 -26.88 12.11
C VAL A 117 13.61 -25.97 12.93
N ASN A 118 13.43 -26.33 14.19
CA ASN A 118 12.68 -25.58 15.18
C ASN A 118 13.53 -24.40 15.65
N THR A 119 13.00 -23.19 15.50
CA THR A 119 13.65 -21.97 16.01
C THR A 119 12.73 -21.27 17.00
N ARG A 120 13.22 -20.28 17.75
CA ARG A 120 12.43 -19.62 18.81
C ARG A 120 11.05 -19.15 18.32
N ASN A 121 10.97 -18.54 17.15
CA ASN A 121 9.76 -17.89 16.62
C ASN A 121 8.99 -18.72 15.59
N GLY A 122 9.47 -19.91 15.23
CA GLY A 122 8.85 -20.70 14.17
C GLY A 122 9.76 -21.77 13.60
N PHE A 123 9.77 -21.95 12.29
CA PHE A 123 10.48 -23.05 11.62
C PHE A 123 11.29 -22.62 10.42
N GLN A 124 12.45 -23.25 10.24
CA GLN A 124 13.18 -23.24 8.98
C GLN A 124 12.93 -24.56 8.27
N ALA A 125 12.19 -24.52 7.17
CA ALA A 125 11.93 -25.71 6.35
C ALA A 125 12.90 -25.73 5.18
N ILE A 126 13.57 -26.87 4.97
CA ILE A 126 14.68 -27.03 4.03
C ILE A 126 14.39 -28.22 3.12
N TRP A 127 14.51 -28.02 1.81
CA TRP A 127 14.44 -29.07 0.78
C TRP A 127 15.82 -29.25 0.16
N ALA A 128 16.48 -30.35 0.50
CA ALA A 128 17.79 -30.70 -0.05
C ALA A 128 17.65 -31.08 -1.53
N LEU A 129 18.57 -30.60 -2.35
CA LEU A 129 18.59 -30.89 -3.78
C LEU A 129 19.49 -32.10 -4.07
N GLN A 130 19.10 -32.87 -5.09
CA GLN A 130 19.88 -34.01 -5.57
C GLN A 130 20.90 -33.60 -6.65
N ASP A 131 20.50 -32.66 -7.52
CA ASP A 131 21.26 -32.17 -8.68
C ASP A 131 21.60 -30.69 -8.46
N ASP A 132 22.65 -30.21 -9.14
CA ASP A 132 23.00 -28.79 -9.12
C ASP A 132 21.88 -27.96 -9.76
N ALA A 133 21.32 -27.02 -8.98
CA ALA A 133 20.35 -26.06 -9.48
C ALA A 133 21.05 -24.82 -10.05
N THR A 134 20.49 -24.24 -11.11
CA THR A 134 20.90 -22.91 -11.57
C THR A 134 20.40 -21.84 -10.60
N ILE A 135 21.07 -20.68 -10.59
CA ILE A 135 20.65 -19.51 -9.81
C ILE A 135 19.21 -19.11 -10.15
N GLU A 136 18.82 -19.22 -11.42
CA GLU A 136 17.46 -18.93 -11.88
C GLU A 136 16.44 -19.92 -11.29
N GLN A 137 16.73 -21.22 -11.34
CA GLN A 137 15.86 -22.25 -10.76
C GLN A 137 15.70 -22.05 -9.25
N PHE A 138 16.80 -21.75 -8.54
CA PHE A 138 16.77 -21.42 -7.12
C PHE A 138 15.87 -20.22 -6.84
N ASN A 139 16.09 -19.08 -7.51
CA ASN A 139 15.32 -17.86 -7.29
C ASN A 139 13.82 -18.07 -7.56
N ARG A 140 13.50 -18.84 -8.62
CA ARG A 140 12.12 -19.18 -8.98
C ARG A 140 11.47 -20.09 -7.94
N CYS A 141 12.21 -21.09 -7.44
CA CYS A 141 11.71 -22.05 -6.47
C CYS A 141 11.48 -21.40 -5.11
N GLU A 142 12.48 -20.67 -4.60
CA GLU A 142 12.40 -19.83 -3.39
C GLU A 142 11.19 -18.91 -3.40
N SER A 143 11.03 -18.12 -4.48
CA SER A 143 9.93 -17.16 -4.59
C SER A 143 8.56 -17.85 -4.54
N ARG A 144 8.44 -19.05 -5.12
CA ARG A 144 7.20 -19.84 -5.11
C ARG A 144 6.94 -20.48 -3.76
N LEU A 145 7.95 -21.04 -3.10
CA LEU A 145 7.82 -21.61 -1.75
C LEU A 145 7.45 -20.54 -0.73
N ILE A 146 8.08 -19.36 -0.80
CA ILE A 146 7.76 -18.22 0.08
C ILE A 146 6.31 -17.79 -0.11
N LYS A 147 5.85 -17.65 -1.36
CA LYS A 147 4.45 -17.30 -1.65
C LYS A 147 3.48 -18.38 -1.16
N PHE A 148 3.81 -19.65 -1.39
CA PHE A 148 2.98 -20.79 -1.02
C PHE A 148 2.76 -20.87 0.50
N PHE A 149 3.83 -20.72 1.28
CA PHE A 149 3.77 -20.82 2.74
C PHE A 149 3.50 -19.48 3.45
N ALA A 150 3.39 -18.38 2.69
CA ALA A 150 3.38 -17.01 3.20
C ALA A 150 4.55 -16.78 4.18
N ALA A 151 5.76 -17.16 3.76
CA ALA A 151 7.00 -17.06 4.55
C ALA A 151 7.65 -15.66 4.47
N ASP A 152 8.73 -15.41 5.22
CA ASP A 152 9.43 -14.11 5.18
C ASP A 152 10.13 -13.89 3.82
N GLU A 153 9.64 -12.92 3.05
CA GLU A 153 10.14 -12.55 1.73
C GLU A 153 11.60 -12.03 1.71
N ARG A 154 12.18 -11.73 2.88
CA ARG A 154 13.58 -11.28 3.03
C ARG A 154 14.58 -12.43 3.02
N VAL A 155 14.12 -13.66 3.31
CA VAL A 155 14.97 -14.84 3.50
C VAL A 155 14.95 -15.69 2.23
N LYS A 156 15.66 -15.21 1.20
CA LYS A 156 15.69 -15.84 -0.15
C LYS A 156 17.01 -15.69 -0.90
N LYS A 157 18.09 -15.36 -0.19
CA LYS A 157 19.41 -15.11 -0.79
C LYS A 157 20.15 -16.43 -0.98
N LEU A 158 20.96 -16.55 -2.03
CA LEU A 158 21.82 -17.73 -2.23
C LEU A 158 22.72 -18.00 -1.02
N ALA A 159 23.37 -16.95 -0.49
CA ALA A 159 24.21 -17.02 0.71
C ALA A 159 23.44 -16.74 2.01
N GLN A 160 22.20 -17.25 2.13
CA GLN A 160 21.38 -17.00 3.30
C GLN A 160 21.96 -17.65 4.56
N LEU A 161 22.03 -16.85 5.64
CA LEU A 161 22.34 -17.35 6.98
C LEU A 161 21.08 -17.95 7.61
N LEU A 162 21.11 -19.24 7.90
CA LEU A 162 20.10 -19.99 8.65
C LEU A 162 20.61 -20.35 10.04
N ARG A 163 19.71 -20.72 10.96
CA ARG A 163 20.06 -21.05 12.34
C ARG A 163 20.59 -22.47 12.40
N ALA A 164 21.77 -22.65 12.98
CA ALA A 164 22.32 -23.99 13.15
C ALA A 164 21.52 -24.76 14.22
N PRO A 165 20.98 -25.96 13.93
CA PRO A 165 20.37 -26.82 14.95
C PRO A 165 21.42 -27.32 15.94
N GLY A 166 21.02 -27.63 17.17
CA GLY A 166 21.92 -28.05 18.24
C GLY A 166 22.53 -26.90 19.06
N PHE A 167 22.13 -25.66 18.79
CA PHE A 167 22.61 -24.47 19.48
C PHE A 167 21.46 -23.61 20.00
N THR A 168 21.75 -22.83 21.04
CA THR A 168 20.77 -22.00 21.74
C THR A 168 20.66 -20.62 21.10
N TRP A 169 19.45 -20.22 20.73
CA TRP A 169 19.08 -18.84 20.45
C TRP A 169 19.22 -18.00 21.73
N CYS A 170 19.99 -16.91 21.66
CA CYS A 170 20.48 -16.12 22.80
C CYS A 170 20.22 -14.61 22.63
N LYS A 171 19.32 -14.17 21.72
CA LYS A 171 19.01 -12.73 21.56
C LYS A 171 18.35 -12.11 22.78
N ASP A 172 17.65 -12.92 23.58
CA ASP A 172 17.20 -12.57 24.93
C ASP A 172 17.94 -13.46 25.92
N ILE A 173 18.81 -12.86 26.74
CA ILE A 173 19.64 -13.59 27.69
C ILE A 173 18.84 -14.26 28.81
N ASN A 174 17.65 -13.73 29.11
CA ASN A 174 16.77 -14.25 30.15
C ASN A 174 15.82 -15.33 29.61
N ASN A 175 15.57 -15.33 28.30
CA ASN A 175 14.61 -16.24 27.65
C ASN A 175 15.26 -16.95 26.44
N LYS A 176 16.33 -17.68 26.72
CA LYS A 176 17.04 -18.49 25.71
C LYS A 176 16.17 -19.63 25.19
N TYR A 177 16.38 -20.02 23.93
CA TYR A 177 15.60 -21.07 23.28
C TYR A 177 16.50 -22.02 22.50
N PHE A 178 16.41 -23.33 22.74
CA PHE A 178 17.23 -24.32 22.03
C PHE A 178 16.65 -24.60 20.64
N CYS A 179 17.47 -24.43 19.59
CA CYS A 179 17.06 -24.77 18.23
C CYS A 179 17.39 -26.24 17.95
N ASP A 180 16.39 -27.06 17.64
CA ASP A 180 16.54 -28.48 17.34
C ASP A 180 15.91 -28.87 15.99
N ILE A 181 16.02 -30.14 15.63
CA ILE A 181 15.46 -30.68 14.40
C ILE A 181 14.11 -31.31 14.75
N GLU A 182 13.04 -30.60 14.40
CA GLU A 182 11.65 -31.03 14.63
C GLU A 182 11.30 -32.25 13.78
N ALA A 183 11.72 -32.24 12.51
CA ALA A 183 11.44 -33.33 11.58
C ALA A 183 12.57 -33.54 10.59
N PHE A 184 12.76 -34.80 10.21
CA PHE A 184 13.65 -35.22 9.13
C PHE A 184 12.90 -36.20 8.22
N ASN A 185 12.90 -35.89 6.93
CA ASN A 185 12.43 -36.78 5.87
C ASN A 185 13.65 -37.09 4.99
N ASP A 186 14.03 -38.36 4.89
CA ASP A 186 15.17 -38.78 4.07
C ASP A 186 14.80 -38.74 2.58
N VAL A 187 14.83 -37.53 2.03
CA VAL A 187 14.46 -37.24 0.65
C VAL A 187 15.24 -36.04 0.12
N ARG A 188 15.70 -36.17 -1.12
CA ARG A 188 16.22 -35.07 -1.93
C ARG A 188 15.34 -34.89 -3.15
N TYR A 189 15.37 -33.68 -3.70
CA TYR A 189 14.51 -33.31 -4.81
C TYR A 189 15.33 -32.84 -6.02
N ASN A 190 14.85 -33.13 -7.22
CA ASN A 190 15.17 -32.28 -8.35
C ASN A 190 14.43 -30.95 -8.15
N ILE A 191 15.12 -29.83 -8.30
CA ILE A 191 14.48 -28.52 -8.15
C ILE A 191 13.33 -28.32 -9.14
N GLN A 192 13.42 -28.96 -10.31
CA GLN A 192 12.38 -28.93 -11.32
C GLN A 192 11.09 -29.61 -10.85
N ASP A 193 11.17 -30.72 -10.09
CA ASP A 193 9.99 -31.39 -9.54
C ASP A 193 9.23 -30.47 -8.57
N ILE A 194 9.97 -29.80 -7.69
CA ILE A 194 9.41 -28.81 -6.77
C ILE A 194 8.78 -27.66 -7.57
N LEU A 195 9.48 -27.14 -8.58
CA LEU A 195 9.03 -26.05 -9.42
C LEU A 195 7.76 -26.38 -10.20
N GLU A 196 7.69 -27.53 -10.86
CA GLU A 196 6.57 -27.99 -11.67
C GLU A 196 5.30 -28.08 -10.84
N ARG A 197 5.40 -28.53 -9.60
CA ARG A 197 4.24 -28.63 -8.71
C ARG A 197 3.80 -27.30 -8.14
N LEU A 198 4.74 -26.36 -7.94
CA LEU A 198 4.44 -25.01 -7.51
C LEU A 198 3.88 -24.14 -8.65
N SER A 199 3.98 -24.56 -9.90
CA SER A 199 3.10 -24.08 -10.98
C SER A 199 1.71 -24.70 -10.78
N GLU A 200 0.68 -23.85 -10.75
CA GLU A 200 -0.73 -24.20 -10.43
C GLU A 200 -1.13 -24.28 -8.94
N TYR A 201 -0.69 -23.32 -8.11
CA TYR A 201 -1.47 -22.91 -6.93
C TYR A 201 -2.17 -21.56 -7.19
N VAL A 202 -3.25 -21.67 -7.95
CA VAL A 202 -4.40 -20.75 -7.95
C VAL A 202 -5.49 -21.50 -7.16
N GLU A 203 -6.18 -20.84 -6.22
CA GLU A 203 -7.35 -21.47 -5.59
C GLU A 203 -8.37 -21.89 -6.68
N THR A 204 -8.91 -23.10 -6.52
CA THR A 204 -9.44 -23.99 -7.57
C THR A 204 -10.97 -23.84 -7.80
N PRO A 205 -11.62 -24.61 -8.71
CA PRO A 205 -12.04 -25.95 -8.29
C PRO A 205 -11.68 -27.09 -9.27
N ALA A 206 -11.35 -28.23 -8.65
CA ALA A 206 -10.88 -29.50 -9.20
C ALA A 206 -11.85 -30.21 -10.16
N VAL A 207 -11.32 -31.03 -11.09
CA VAL A 207 -11.55 -32.50 -11.13
C VAL A 207 -10.40 -33.23 -11.87
N ARG A 208 -9.70 -34.04 -11.08
CA ARG A 208 -9.10 -35.39 -11.27
C ARG A 208 -8.91 -36.04 -12.66
N GLN A 209 -7.72 -36.65 -12.75
CA GLN A 209 -7.40 -38.07 -13.04
C GLN A 209 -6.71 -38.45 -14.38
N SER A 210 -5.46 -38.90 -14.18
CA SER A 210 -4.74 -40.05 -14.77
C SER A 210 -4.57 -40.14 -16.28
N GLY A 211 -3.31 -40.36 -16.69
CA GLY A 211 -3.04 -41.14 -17.88
C GLY A 211 -1.60 -41.06 -18.35
N ILE A 212 -0.87 -42.18 -18.16
CA ILE A 212 -0.19 -42.92 -19.22
C ILE A 212 0.95 -42.20 -19.98
N ALA A 213 2.05 -42.95 -20.11
CA ALA A 213 3.32 -42.52 -20.70
C ALA A 213 3.27 -42.15 -22.20
N ARG A 214 4.16 -41.19 -22.56
CA ARG A 214 4.84 -40.94 -23.87
C ARG A 214 3.93 -40.48 -25.04
N PRO A 215 4.42 -39.72 -26.07
CA PRO A 215 5.80 -39.73 -26.58
C PRO A 215 6.42 -38.36 -26.95
N ASP A 216 7.73 -38.44 -27.17
CA ASP A 216 8.63 -37.56 -27.94
C ASP A 216 7.94 -36.46 -28.77
N ARG A 217 8.08 -35.18 -28.37
CA ARG A 217 7.59 -34.05 -29.16
C ARG A 217 8.66 -33.63 -30.17
N GLN A 218 8.44 -34.11 -31.37
CA GLN A 218 9.00 -33.66 -32.62
C GLN A 218 9.02 -32.11 -32.71
N THR A 219 10.19 -31.61 -33.09
CA THR A 219 10.49 -30.21 -33.37
C THR A 219 9.54 -29.67 -34.44
N TYR A 220 8.66 -28.73 -34.07
CA TYR A 220 7.95 -27.90 -35.04
C TYR A 220 8.51 -26.49 -34.97
N MET A 221 9.41 -26.16 -35.90
CA MET A 221 9.67 -24.76 -36.26
C MET A 221 8.42 -24.22 -36.95
N ASN A 222 7.73 -23.24 -36.34
CA ASN A 222 6.76 -22.42 -37.04
C ASN A 222 7.26 -20.97 -37.06
N THR A 223 7.59 -20.52 -38.25
CA THR A 223 8.29 -19.28 -38.61
C THR A 223 7.30 -18.12 -38.82
N THR A 224 6.55 -17.76 -37.78
CA THR A 224 5.80 -16.48 -37.78
C THR A 224 6.12 -15.74 -36.48
N ASN A 225 6.84 -14.62 -36.60
CA ASN A 225 7.20 -13.80 -35.45
C ASN A 225 5.91 -13.16 -34.89
N ASN A 226 5.62 -13.30 -33.60
CA ASN A 226 4.43 -12.71 -32.96
C ASN A 226 4.33 -11.20 -33.25
N VAL A 227 5.46 -10.51 -33.42
CA VAL A 227 5.50 -9.10 -33.82
C VAL A 227 4.82 -8.86 -35.17
N ASP A 228 4.95 -9.77 -36.13
CA ASP A 228 4.30 -9.65 -37.44
C ASP A 228 2.79 -9.86 -37.33
N LEU A 229 2.35 -10.81 -36.49
CA LEU A 229 0.93 -11.04 -36.18
C LEU A 229 0.32 -9.81 -35.49
N ILE A 230 1.05 -9.21 -34.55
CA ILE A 230 0.64 -7.95 -33.91
C ILE A 230 0.56 -6.84 -34.95
N ARG A 231 1.55 -6.71 -35.84
CA ARG A 231 1.60 -5.66 -36.88
C ARG A 231 0.45 -5.79 -37.88
N SER A 232 0.11 -7.00 -38.30
CA SER A 232 -1.01 -7.28 -39.20
C SER A 232 -2.38 -7.27 -38.51
N ARG A 233 -2.41 -7.16 -37.18
CA ARG A 233 -3.62 -7.25 -36.34
C ARG A 233 -4.32 -8.61 -36.46
N ASP A 234 -3.55 -9.67 -36.72
CA ASP A 234 -4.06 -11.04 -36.79
C ASP A 234 -4.30 -11.58 -35.37
N ILE A 235 -5.53 -11.36 -34.88
CA ILE A 235 -5.95 -11.78 -33.54
C ILE A 235 -5.93 -13.30 -33.41
N GLU A 236 -6.47 -14.02 -34.39
CA GLU A 236 -6.56 -15.49 -34.33
C GLU A 236 -5.18 -16.14 -34.43
N GLY A 237 -4.32 -15.62 -35.31
CA GLY A 237 -2.93 -16.07 -35.42
C GLY A 237 -2.17 -15.87 -34.11
N LEU A 238 -2.31 -14.69 -33.49
CA LEU A 238 -1.64 -14.40 -32.22
C LEU A 238 -2.21 -15.23 -31.06
N GLN A 239 -3.52 -15.45 -31.02
CA GLN A 239 -4.15 -16.36 -30.04
C GLN A 239 -3.58 -17.77 -30.14
N ARG A 240 -3.46 -18.32 -31.36
CA ARG A 240 -2.83 -19.63 -31.59
C ARG A 240 -1.37 -19.64 -31.13
N ALA A 241 -0.61 -18.60 -31.46
CA ALA A 241 0.80 -18.51 -31.08
C ALA A 241 1.03 -18.41 -29.57
N LEU A 242 0.05 -17.85 -28.84
CA LEU A 242 0.08 -17.70 -27.39
C LEU A 242 -0.61 -18.85 -26.64
N ASP A 243 -1.05 -19.89 -27.35
CA ASP A 243 -1.83 -21.01 -26.81
C ASP A 243 -3.11 -20.55 -26.07
N ILE A 244 -3.69 -19.44 -26.52
CA ILE A 244 -4.90 -18.85 -25.95
C ILE A 244 -6.10 -19.53 -26.62
N GLY A 245 -6.67 -20.52 -25.94
CA GLY A 245 -7.91 -21.19 -26.34
C GLY A 245 -7.76 -22.62 -26.87
N ASP A 246 -6.55 -23.19 -26.94
CA ASP A 246 -6.36 -24.55 -27.43
C ASP A 246 -6.22 -25.57 -26.27
N LYS A 247 -7.34 -26.18 -25.88
CA LYS A 247 -7.32 -27.43 -25.10
C LYS A 247 -7.86 -28.57 -25.95
N ARG A 248 -7.11 -29.04 -26.95
CA ARG A 248 -7.28 -30.42 -27.47
C ARG A 248 -5.96 -31.11 -27.80
N GLY A 249 -5.72 -32.22 -27.09
CA GLY A 249 -4.89 -33.29 -27.60
C GLY A 249 -5.40 -33.76 -28.97
N MET A 250 -4.45 -34.02 -29.87
CA MET A 250 -4.71 -34.58 -31.19
C MET A 250 -5.34 -35.98 -31.06
N ILE A 251 -6.61 -36.11 -31.46
CA ILE A 251 -7.14 -37.38 -31.97
C ILE A 251 -7.27 -37.20 -33.48
N ASN A 252 -6.50 -38.00 -34.21
CA ASN A 252 -6.63 -38.17 -35.66
C ASN A 252 -8.03 -38.68 -35.99
N ILE A 253 -8.85 -37.87 -36.63
CA ILE A 253 -9.91 -38.38 -37.52
C ILE A 253 -9.85 -37.59 -38.83
N SER A 254 -9.65 -38.33 -39.89
CA SER A 254 -9.67 -37.92 -41.28
C SER A 254 -11.03 -37.33 -41.70
N ASN A 255 -10.97 -36.43 -42.68
CA ASN A 255 -12.04 -35.89 -43.54
C ASN A 255 -12.69 -34.55 -43.18
N LYS A 256 -12.15 -33.52 -43.85
CA LYS A 256 -12.80 -32.34 -44.46
C LYS A 256 -13.40 -31.22 -43.57
N PRO A 257 -13.43 -29.98 -44.12
CA PRO A 257 -13.26 -28.75 -43.37
C PRO A 257 -14.62 -28.17 -42.96
N ASN A 258 -14.72 -27.69 -41.73
CA ASN A 258 -15.41 -26.45 -41.40
C ASN A 258 -15.19 -26.14 -39.91
N SER A 259 -14.74 -24.91 -39.66
CA SER A 259 -14.58 -24.20 -38.38
C SER A 259 -14.95 -24.94 -37.10
N ILE A 260 -13.96 -25.36 -36.30
CA ILE A 260 -14.18 -25.69 -34.88
C ILE A 260 -12.95 -25.24 -34.06
N PHE A 261 -12.82 -23.94 -33.79
CA PHE A 261 -12.13 -23.52 -32.57
C PHE A 261 -13.12 -23.64 -31.41
N PRO A 262 -12.76 -24.26 -30.27
CA PRO A 262 -13.62 -24.31 -29.09
C PRO A 262 -13.87 -22.90 -28.53
N PRO A 263 -14.96 -22.68 -27.77
CA PRO A 263 -15.35 -21.37 -27.28
C PRO A 263 -14.27 -20.78 -26.35
N PHE A 264 -13.89 -19.54 -26.66
CA PHE A 264 -12.93 -18.72 -25.93
C PHE A 264 -13.40 -18.51 -24.47
N THR A 265 -12.55 -18.79 -23.47
CA THR A 265 -12.87 -18.45 -22.07
C THR A 265 -12.69 -16.94 -21.88
N GLN A 266 -13.79 -16.21 -21.86
CA GLN A 266 -13.78 -14.77 -21.67
C GLN A 266 -13.36 -14.41 -20.23
N VAL A 267 -12.43 -13.48 -20.09
CA VAL A 267 -11.99 -12.95 -18.79
C VAL A 267 -12.75 -11.65 -18.53
N ILE A 268 -13.62 -11.67 -17.54
CA ILE A 268 -14.42 -10.51 -17.14
C ILE A 268 -13.72 -9.81 -15.98
N VAL A 269 -13.51 -8.50 -16.10
CA VAL A 269 -12.92 -7.66 -15.05
C VAL A 269 -13.89 -6.53 -14.66
N PRO A 270 -13.94 -6.13 -13.38
CA PRO A 270 -15.01 -5.29 -12.85
C PRO A 270 -14.83 -3.80 -13.14
N ASN A 271 -13.63 -3.34 -13.48
CA ASN A 271 -13.37 -1.93 -13.77
C ASN A 271 -12.08 -1.73 -14.60
N ARG A 272 -11.85 -0.48 -15.03
CA ARG A 272 -10.65 -0.11 -15.81
C ARG A 272 -9.35 -0.35 -15.06
N LYS A 273 -9.29 -0.13 -13.74
CA LYS A 273 -8.06 -0.31 -12.95
C LYS A 273 -7.63 -1.76 -12.98
N GLU A 274 -8.56 -2.70 -12.78
CA GLU A 274 -8.29 -4.13 -12.88
C GLU A 274 -7.98 -4.57 -14.31
N LEU A 275 -8.65 -4.01 -15.32
CA LEU A 275 -8.28 -4.23 -16.73
C LEU A 275 -6.82 -3.85 -16.99
N TYR A 276 -6.39 -2.65 -16.56
CA TYR A 276 -5.02 -2.20 -16.76
C TYR A 276 -4.01 -3.05 -15.97
N ASP A 277 -4.31 -3.37 -14.71
CA ASP A 277 -3.45 -4.22 -13.88
C ASP A 277 -3.28 -5.62 -14.49
N TYR A 278 -4.37 -6.21 -15.01
CA TYR A 278 -4.34 -7.49 -15.71
C TYR A 278 -3.50 -7.40 -16.99
N ILE A 279 -3.72 -6.39 -17.82
CA ILE A 279 -2.96 -6.16 -19.06
C ILE A 279 -1.46 -5.97 -18.75
N PHE A 280 -1.12 -5.19 -17.72
CA PHE A 280 0.28 -4.91 -17.40
C PHE A 280 1.02 -6.12 -16.80
N LYS A 281 0.30 -7.11 -16.28
CA LYS A 281 0.86 -8.36 -15.75
C LYS A 281 1.02 -9.46 -16.80
N MET A 282 0.58 -9.23 -18.04
CA MET A 282 0.77 -10.19 -19.14
C MET A 282 2.26 -10.38 -19.44
N ASN A 283 2.67 -11.63 -19.65
CA ASN A 283 4.06 -11.93 -19.98
C ASN A 283 4.43 -11.34 -21.34
N LEU A 284 5.23 -10.27 -21.29
CA LEU A 284 5.61 -9.51 -22.48
C LEU A 284 6.61 -10.27 -23.36
N VAL A 285 7.37 -11.22 -22.80
CA VAL A 285 8.27 -12.10 -23.57
C VAL A 285 7.46 -13.01 -24.48
N ASP A 286 6.46 -13.69 -23.92
CA ASP A 286 5.57 -14.60 -24.67
C ASP A 286 4.76 -13.81 -25.70
N PHE A 287 4.15 -12.70 -25.29
CA PHE A 287 3.35 -11.85 -26.17
C PHE A 287 4.11 -11.40 -27.41
N LEU A 288 5.38 -11.00 -27.25
CA LEU A 288 6.24 -10.56 -28.35
C LEU A 288 6.94 -11.71 -29.08
N GLY A 289 6.80 -12.96 -28.63
CA GLY A 289 7.41 -14.14 -29.27
C GLY A 289 8.93 -14.19 -29.13
N LEU A 290 9.44 -13.69 -28.00
CA LEU A 290 10.88 -13.59 -27.73
C LEU A 290 11.40 -14.83 -27.01
N SER A 291 12.64 -15.23 -27.30
CA SER A 291 13.28 -16.39 -26.66
C SER A 291 13.87 -16.10 -25.28
N SER A 292 14.09 -14.83 -24.95
CA SER A 292 14.72 -14.40 -23.71
C SER A 292 14.25 -12.99 -23.32
N PRO A 293 14.17 -12.68 -22.01
CA PRO A 293 13.94 -11.32 -21.55
C PRO A 293 14.99 -10.33 -22.05
N ASN A 294 16.25 -10.74 -22.25
CA ASN A 294 17.29 -9.93 -22.87
C ASN A 294 17.40 -10.27 -24.36
N HIS A 295 17.19 -9.29 -25.23
CA HIS A 295 17.04 -9.50 -26.68
C HIS A 295 17.48 -8.26 -27.48
N GLN A 296 17.64 -8.45 -28.79
CA GLN A 296 17.78 -7.36 -29.76
C GLN A 296 16.53 -6.50 -29.77
N CYS A 297 16.68 -5.19 -29.93
CA CYS A 297 15.56 -4.29 -29.82
C CYS A 297 14.59 -4.45 -30.99
N LEU A 298 13.29 -4.52 -30.69
CA LEU A 298 12.23 -4.60 -31.72
C LEU A 298 11.96 -3.27 -32.43
N PHE A 299 12.54 -2.17 -31.96
CA PHE A 299 12.17 -0.81 -32.36
C PHE A 299 13.33 0.00 -32.97
N HIS A 300 14.53 -0.58 -33.04
CA HIS A 300 15.65 -0.07 -33.82
C HIS A 300 16.58 -1.23 -34.16
N ASP A 301 17.41 -1.05 -35.17
CA ASP A 301 18.36 -2.08 -35.58
C ASP A 301 19.58 -2.10 -34.64
N ASP A 302 19.81 -3.25 -34.02
CA ASP A 302 21.02 -3.54 -33.25
C ASP A 302 21.57 -4.95 -33.55
N ASN A 303 22.89 -5.09 -33.50
CA ASN A 303 23.57 -6.37 -33.73
C ASN A 303 23.83 -7.14 -32.42
N THR A 304 23.56 -6.51 -31.28
CA THR A 304 23.78 -7.06 -29.93
C THR A 304 22.55 -6.77 -29.07
N PRO A 305 22.16 -7.66 -28.14
CA PRO A 305 21.03 -7.42 -27.26
C PRO A 305 21.15 -6.09 -26.52
N SER A 306 20.26 -5.14 -26.82
CA SER A 306 20.19 -3.83 -26.15
C SER A 306 18.88 -3.61 -25.41
N ALA A 307 17.93 -4.54 -25.53
CA ALA A 307 16.63 -4.47 -24.86
C ALA A 307 16.50 -5.54 -23.78
N SER A 308 15.77 -5.18 -22.72
CA SER A 308 15.40 -6.09 -21.65
C SER A 308 13.92 -5.96 -21.27
N ILE A 309 13.31 -7.08 -20.90
CA ILE A 309 11.98 -7.15 -20.28
C ILE A 309 12.13 -7.55 -18.82
N TYR A 310 11.46 -6.85 -17.92
CA TYR A 310 11.47 -7.13 -16.48
C TYR A 310 10.15 -6.75 -15.82
N ASN A 311 9.93 -7.23 -14.60
CA ASN A 311 8.77 -6.90 -13.79
C ASN A 311 9.11 -5.87 -12.73
N THR A 312 8.19 -4.96 -12.46
CA THR A 312 8.27 -4.06 -11.32
C THR A 312 8.05 -4.82 -10.01
N GLU A 313 8.93 -4.62 -9.03
CA GLU A 313 8.83 -5.29 -7.72
C GLU A 313 7.57 -4.88 -6.93
N SER A 314 7.00 -3.71 -7.24
CA SER A 314 5.85 -3.13 -6.53
C SER A 314 4.51 -3.78 -6.88
N ASP A 315 4.28 -4.06 -8.15
CA ASP A 315 2.98 -4.37 -8.75
C ASP A 315 3.06 -5.50 -9.79
N GLY A 316 4.26 -5.99 -10.12
CA GLY A 316 4.45 -7.13 -11.01
C GLY A 316 4.17 -6.82 -12.47
N HIS A 317 4.22 -5.54 -12.86
CA HIS A 317 3.95 -5.08 -14.22
C HIS A 317 5.17 -5.30 -15.10
N PHE A 318 4.96 -5.91 -16.28
CA PHE A 318 5.99 -6.12 -17.28
C PHE A 318 6.33 -4.80 -18.00
N LEU A 319 7.63 -4.51 -18.07
CA LEU A 319 8.20 -3.38 -18.79
C LEU A 319 9.27 -3.85 -19.77
N TYR A 320 9.15 -3.41 -21.02
CA TYR A 320 10.19 -3.44 -22.03
C TYR A 320 11.03 -2.17 -21.92
N THR A 321 12.34 -2.29 -21.86
CA THR A 321 13.27 -1.17 -21.92
C THR A 321 14.38 -1.42 -22.93
N CYS A 322 14.62 -0.46 -23.84
CA CYS A 322 15.85 -0.41 -24.63
C CYS A 322 16.87 0.52 -23.97
N HIS A 323 18.12 0.07 -23.85
CA HIS A 323 19.22 0.78 -23.20
C HIS A 323 20.13 1.53 -24.18
N SER A 324 19.83 1.45 -25.48
CA SER A 324 20.59 2.13 -26.53
C SER A 324 20.24 3.62 -26.57
N SER A 325 21.25 4.49 -26.64
CA SER A 325 21.08 5.93 -26.87
C SER A 325 20.47 6.25 -28.23
N ASN A 326 20.50 5.30 -29.17
CA ASN A 326 20.03 5.47 -30.54
C ASN A 326 18.57 5.01 -30.72
N CYS A 327 17.89 4.65 -29.64
CA CYS A 327 16.51 4.21 -29.65
C CYS A 327 15.62 5.21 -28.89
N ASP A 328 14.54 5.67 -29.53
CA ASP A 328 13.58 6.59 -28.92
C ASP A 328 12.50 5.87 -28.09
N PHE A 329 12.50 4.53 -28.08
CA PHE A 329 11.49 3.75 -27.37
C PHE A 329 11.62 3.88 -25.85
N ASN A 330 12.84 3.98 -25.30
CA ASN A 330 13.11 3.98 -23.85
C ASN A 330 12.39 2.81 -23.15
N THR A 331 11.52 3.11 -22.16
CA THR A 331 10.73 2.14 -21.40
C THR A 331 9.24 2.19 -21.77
N GLY A 332 8.58 1.04 -21.81
CA GLY A 332 7.16 0.89 -22.09
C GLY A 332 6.58 -0.42 -21.59
N ASN A 333 5.28 -0.44 -21.31
CA ASN A 333 4.53 -1.67 -21.07
C ASN A 333 3.97 -2.24 -22.40
N ILE A 334 3.24 -3.36 -22.31
CA ILE A 334 2.61 -4.03 -23.45
C ILE A 334 1.77 -3.08 -24.35
N ILE A 335 1.05 -2.12 -23.76
CA ILE A 335 0.27 -1.14 -24.53
C ILE A 335 1.18 -0.30 -25.41
N LYS A 336 2.29 0.22 -24.87
CA LYS A 336 3.23 1.04 -25.65
C LYS A 336 3.90 0.23 -26.76
N CYS A 337 4.20 -1.05 -26.51
CA CYS A 337 4.70 -1.96 -27.53
C CYS A 337 3.69 -2.11 -28.68
N VAL A 338 2.41 -2.36 -28.37
CA VAL A 338 1.35 -2.46 -29.38
C VAL A 338 1.15 -1.14 -30.13
N GLU A 339 1.08 0.00 -29.43
CA GLU A 339 0.99 1.33 -30.05
C GLU A 339 2.11 1.54 -31.08
N ARG A 340 3.35 1.15 -30.74
CA ARG A 340 4.51 1.30 -31.62
C ARG A 340 4.51 0.31 -32.79
N ILE A 341 4.21 -0.97 -32.55
CA ILE A 341 4.18 -2.00 -33.60
C ILE A 341 3.05 -1.73 -34.61
N GLN A 342 1.86 -1.33 -34.14
CA GLN A 342 0.68 -1.10 -34.98
C GLN A 342 0.51 0.33 -35.46
N SER A 343 1.35 1.27 -35.00
CA SER A 343 1.18 2.71 -35.20
C SER A 343 -0.24 3.18 -34.87
N CYS A 344 -0.75 2.76 -33.71
CA CYS A 344 -2.12 3.02 -33.26
C CYS A 344 -2.15 3.82 -31.96
N ASN A 345 -3.32 4.35 -31.59
CA ASN A 345 -3.50 5.04 -30.32
C ASN A 345 -3.83 4.09 -29.17
N LYS A 346 -3.65 4.56 -27.93
CA LYS A 346 -3.89 3.80 -26.71
C LYS A 346 -5.24 3.07 -26.64
N PRO A 347 -6.41 3.70 -26.92
CA PRO A 347 -7.68 2.98 -26.99
C PRO A 347 -7.69 1.82 -28.00
N GLN A 348 -7.10 2.01 -29.19
CA GLN A 348 -7.00 0.97 -30.21
C GLN A 348 -6.11 -0.18 -29.74
N ALA A 349 -4.94 0.12 -29.14
CA ALA A 349 -4.05 -0.88 -28.57
C ALA A 349 -4.72 -1.70 -27.46
N ILE A 350 -5.44 -1.04 -26.55
CA ILE A 350 -6.21 -1.71 -25.49
C ILE A 350 -7.28 -2.61 -26.09
N ASN A 351 -8.06 -2.12 -27.06
CA ASN A 351 -9.10 -2.93 -27.71
C ASN A 351 -8.51 -4.13 -28.46
N PHE A 352 -7.33 -4.00 -29.05
CA PHE A 352 -6.61 -5.14 -29.63
C PHE A 352 -6.27 -6.18 -28.56
N LEU A 353 -5.65 -5.75 -27.46
CA LEU A 353 -5.32 -6.64 -26.33
C LEU A 353 -6.57 -7.29 -25.71
N LYS A 354 -7.67 -6.53 -25.58
CA LYS A 354 -8.96 -7.07 -25.13
C LYS A 354 -9.44 -8.19 -26.04
N LYS A 355 -9.29 -8.08 -27.37
CA LYS A 355 -9.70 -9.14 -28.29
C LYS A 355 -8.76 -10.34 -28.24
N VAL A 356 -7.44 -10.13 -28.20
CA VAL A 356 -6.44 -11.21 -28.12
C VAL A 356 -6.66 -12.07 -26.89
N TYR A 357 -6.83 -11.44 -25.72
CA TYR A 357 -7.01 -12.14 -24.45
C TYR A 357 -8.47 -12.32 -24.02
N GLY A 358 -9.43 -11.95 -24.90
CA GLY A 358 -10.87 -11.90 -24.64
C GLY A 358 -11.23 -11.33 -23.28
N LEU A 359 -10.73 -10.12 -23.03
CA LEU A 359 -11.02 -9.32 -21.85
C LEU A 359 -12.28 -8.49 -22.08
N GLU A 360 -13.22 -8.55 -21.16
CA GLU A 360 -14.37 -7.66 -21.11
C GLU A 360 -14.44 -6.93 -19.79
N ILE A 361 -14.88 -5.67 -19.83
CA ILE A 361 -15.30 -4.97 -18.63
C ILE A 361 -16.81 -5.13 -18.57
N GLU A 362 -17.30 -5.86 -17.59
CA GLU A 362 -18.72 -5.91 -17.28
C GLU A 362 -18.96 -5.12 -15.99
N GLU A 363 -19.89 -4.17 -16.04
CA GLU A 363 -20.21 -3.31 -14.91
C GLU A 363 -21.59 -3.66 -14.37
N THR A 364 -21.70 -3.85 -13.05
CA THR A 364 -23.01 -4.04 -12.40
C THR A 364 -23.84 -2.75 -12.46
N GLU A 365 -25.17 -2.85 -12.33
CA GLU A 365 -26.04 -1.66 -12.32
C GLU A 365 -25.65 -0.69 -11.19
N TRP A 366 -25.31 -1.22 -10.02
CA TRP A 366 -24.78 -0.41 -8.92
C TRP A 366 -23.52 0.36 -9.32
N GLN A 367 -22.56 -0.27 -10.01
CA GLN A 367 -21.35 0.42 -10.47
C GLN A 367 -21.66 1.55 -11.45
N LYS A 368 -22.64 1.35 -12.34
CA LYS A 368 -23.09 2.37 -13.30
C LYS A 368 -23.74 3.55 -12.57
N GLU A 369 -24.64 3.27 -11.62
CA GLU A 369 -25.29 4.29 -10.79
C GLU A 369 -24.27 5.12 -10.00
N GLN A 370 -23.30 4.47 -9.35
CA GLN A 370 -22.26 5.20 -8.60
C GLN A 370 -21.36 6.04 -9.52
N LYS A 371 -21.03 5.56 -10.73
CA LYS A 371 -20.28 6.35 -11.72
C LYS A 371 -21.06 7.54 -12.21
N ASP A 372 -22.35 7.36 -12.49
CA ASP A 372 -23.23 8.45 -12.94
C ASP A 372 -23.35 9.53 -11.87
N LEU A 373 -23.57 9.14 -10.61
CA LEU A 373 -23.58 10.05 -9.45
C LEU A 373 -22.30 10.89 -9.38
N LEU A 374 -21.13 10.25 -9.44
CA LEU A 374 -19.84 10.95 -9.35
C LEU A 374 -19.57 11.83 -10.57
N GLN A 375 -20.06 11.43 -11.74
CA GLN A 375 -19.94 12.22 -12.97
C GLN A 375 -20.86 13.45 -12.92
N VAL A 376 -22.12 13.29 -12.50
CA VAL A 376 -23.06 14.40 -12.27
C VAL A 376 -22.50 15.37 -11.23
N ASN A 377 -21.92 14.88 -10.13
CA ASN A 377 -21.23 15.72 -9.16
C ASN A 377 -20.14 16.59 -9.82
N LYS A 378 -19.30 16.00 -10.67
CA LYS A 378 -18.25 16.72 -11.39
C LYS A 378 -18.82 17.74 -12.36
N ASP A 379 -19.83 17.37 -13.14
CA ASP A 379 -20.44 18.27 -14.12
C ASP A 379 -21.10 19.47 -13.42
N TYR A 380 -21.74 19.24 -12.28
CA TYR A 380 -22.29 20.30 -11.44
C TYR A 380 -21.20 21.21 -10.84
N LEU A 381 -20.07 20.66 -10.38
CA LEU A 381 -18.93 21.45 -9.89
C LEU A 381 -18.28 22.32 -10.99
N TYR A 382 -18.30 21.85 -12.25
CA TYR A 382 -17.86 22.63 -13.41
C TYR A 382 -18.88 23.69 -13.81
N SER A 383 -20.15 23.48 -13.46
CA SER A 383 -21.19 24.47 -13.69
C SER A 383 -20.95 25.72 -12.83
N ASN A 384 -21.36 26.88 -13.33
CA ASN A 384 -21.40 28.09 -12.53
C ASN A 384 -22.59 28.12 -11.54
N LEU A 385 -23.40 27.05 -11.48
CA LEU A 385 -24.64 27.01 -10.68
C LEU A 385 -24.35 26.99 -9.18
N LEU A 386 -23.30 26.31 -8.73
CA LEU A 386 -22.91 26.27 -7.32
C LEU A 386 -22.72 27.67 -6.72
N GLN A 387 -22.19 28.62 -7.50
CA GLN A 387 -22.02 30.00 -7.08
C GLN A 387 -23.34 30.74 -6.88
N VAL A 388 -24.34 30.42 -7.72
CA VAL A 388 -25.65 31.07 -7.74
C VAL A 388 -26.56 30.48 -6.68
N GLU A 389 -26.66 29.15 -6.62
CA GLU A 389 -27.58 28.41 -5.77
C GLU A 389 -27.08 28.32 -4.31
N TYR A 390 -25.77 28.16 -4.11
CA TYR A 390 -25.16 27.96 -2.78
C TYR A 390 -24.01 28.96 -2.53
N PRO A 391 -24.30 30.28 -2.47
CA PRO A 391 -23.28 31.32 -2.50
C PRO A 391 -22.36 31.37 -1.27
N ASP A 392 -22.84 30.95 -0.09
CA ASP A 392 -21.99 30.92 1.11
C ASP A 392 -21.04 29.73 1.09
N LEU A 393 -21.49 28.58 0.59
CA LEU A 393 -20.65 27.42 0.31
C LEU A 393 -19.56 27.79 -0.68
N PHE A 394 -19.93 28.36 -1.84
CA PHE A 394 -19.00 28.72 -2.90
C PHE A 394 -17.92 29.69 -2.40
N LYS A 395 -18.28 30.71 -1.61
CA LYS A 395 -17.30 31.65 -1.02
C LYS A 395 -16.24 30.94 -0.19
N VAL A 396 -16.60 29.86 0.51
CA VAL A 396 -15.67 29.08 1.35
C VAL A 396 -14.81 28.14 0.50
N ILE A 397 -15.39 27.48 -0.51
CA ILE A 397 -14.73 26.37 -1.21
C ILE A 397 -14.23 26.68 -2.62
N ARG A 398 -14.43 27.87 -3.18
CA ARG A 398 -14.08 28.19 -4.58
C ARG A 398 -12.67 27.79 -5.01
N TYR A 399 -11.69 27.87 -4.10
CA TYR A 399 -10.29 27.48 -4.37
C TYR A 399 -9.99 25.99 -4.17
N TYR A 400 -10.99 25.23 -3.71
CA TYR A 400 -10.92 23.81 -3.37
C TYR A 400 -11.79 22.96 -4.30
N VAL A 401 -12.58 23.56 -5.21
CA VAL A 401 -13.32 22.85 -6.26
C VAL A 401 -12.44 21.90 -7.08
N PRO A 402 -11.21 22.28 -7.51
CA PRO A 402 -10.31 21.32 -8.19
C PRO A 402 -9.98 20.08 -7.35
N LEU A 403 -9.91 20.21 -6.03
CA LEU A 403 -9.68 19.08 -5.14
C LEU A 403 -10.89 18.15 -5.09
N LEU A 404 -12.12 18.68 -5.18
CA LEU A 404 -13.33 17.87 -5.26
C LEU A 404 -13.42 17.08 -6.58
N HIS A 405 -13.02 17.67 -7.71
CA HIS A 405 -12.90 16.92 -8.97
C HIS A 405 -11.93 15.75 -8.84
N ILE A 406 -10.73 16.01 -8.28
CA ILE A 406 -9.73 14.97 -8.03
C ILE A 406 -10.33 13.85 -7.16
N PHE A 407 -11.05 14.19 -6.09
CA PHE A 407 -11.68 13.20 -5.22
C PHE A 407 -12.73 12.36 -5.96
N ASN A 408 -13.60 12.97 -6.77
CA ASN A 408 -14.57 12.24 -7.59
C ASN A 408 -13.86 11.31 -8.60
N ASP A 409 -12.79 11.76 -9.25
CA ASP A 409 -11.99 10.91 -10.14
C ASP A 409 -11.34 9.74 -9.39
N PHE A 410 -10.84 9.96 -8.17
CA PHE A 410 -10.34 8.88 -7.33
C PHE A 410 -11.43 7.87 -6.99
N ALA A 411 -12.61 8.35 -6.58
CA ALA A 411 -13.74 7.49 -6.27
C ALA A 411 -14.14 6.64 -7.48
N MET A 412 -14.30 7.25 -8.67
CA MET A 412 -14.67 6.52 -9.90
C MET A 412 -13.69 5.39 -10.25
N ASN A 413 -12.40 5.56 -9.98
CA ASN A 413 -11.36 4.56 -10.24
C ASN A 413 -11.28 3.44 -9.17
N HIS A 414 -12.03 3.56 -8.07
CA HIS A 414 -12.07 2.61 -6.95
C HIS A 414 -13.47 2.03 -6.73
N ILE A 415 -14.29 1.99 -7.78
CA ILE A 415 -15.58 1.31 -7.77
C ILE A 415 -15.34 -0.18 -8.08
N TYR A 416 -15.67 -1.04 -7.12
CA TYR A 416 -15.56 -2.50 -7.21
C TYR A 416 -16.90 -3.14 -7.59
N ASP A 417 -16.92 -4.44 -7.80
CA ASP A 417 -18.04 -5.28 -8.25
C ASP A 417 -19.24 -5.31 -7.29
N GLU A 418 -18.99 -5.27 -5.97
CA GLU A 418 -20.05 -5.25 -4.96
C GLU A 418 -19.85 -4.12 -3.92
N PRO A 419 -20.96 -3.54 -3.39
CA PRO A 419 -20.90 -2.64 -2.26
C PRO A 419 -20.28 -3.38 -1.08
N PRO A 420 -19.25 -2.83 -0.43
CA PRO A 420 -18.60 -3.53 0.65
C PRO A 420 -19.58 -3.75 1.83
N ASP A 421 -19.81 -5.00 2.23
CA ASP A 421 -20.54 -5.35 3.45
C ASP A 421 -21.93 -4.65 3.59
N ASN A 422 -22.72 -4.55 2.51
CA ASN A 422 -24.01 -3.82 2.43
C ASN A 422 -23.93 -2.29 2.62
N ILE A 423 -22.75 -1.69 2.47
CA ILE A 423 -22.58 -0.24 2.48
C ILE A 423 -22.79 0.29 1.06
N ASP A 424 -23.94 0.94 0.83
CA ASP A 424 -24.30 1.57 -0.45
C ASP A 424 -23.54 2.89 -0.69
N LYS A 425 -22.21 2.82 -0.62
CA LYS A 425 -21.30 3.95 -0.83
C LYS A 425 -19.98 3.47 -1.42
N VAL A 426 -19.43 4.26 -2.34
CA VAL A 426 -18.06 4.08 -2.82
C VAL A 426 -17.09 4.44 -1.70
N ILE A 427 -16.30 3.46 -1.23
CA ILE A 427 -15.25 3.65 -0.23
C ILE A 427 -13.88 3.56 -0.92
N PHE A 428 -13.07 4.60 -0.75
CA PHE A 428 -11.71 4.65 -1.29
C PHE A 428 -10.75 5.30 -0.30
N PHE A 429 -9.46 5.04 -0.46
CA PHE A 429 -8.42 5.75 0.28
C PHE A 429 -7.51 6.50 -0.68
N CYS A 430 -6.90 7.59 -0.21
CA CYS A 430 -5.88 8.28 -0.99
C CYS A 430 -4.78 8.81 -0.08
N ALA A 431 -3.53 8.47 -0.39
CA ALA A 431 -2.38 8.93 0.36
C ALA A 431 -2.15 10.43 0.14
N TYR A 432 -1.92 11.19 1.22
CA TYR A 432 -1.67 12.63 1.13
C TYR A 432 -0.46 12.97 0.23
N SER A 433 0.55 12.11 0.19
CA SER A 433 1.72 12.28 -0.68
C SER A 433 1.34 12.22 -2.16
N HIS A 434 0.40 11.36 -2.53
CA HIS A 434 -0.10 11.23 -3.89
C HIS A 434 -1.03 12.39 -4.26
N LEU A 435 -1.99 12.72 -3.37
CA LEU A 435 -2.85 13.90 -3.56
C LEU A 435 -2.05 15.19 -3.68
N LYS A 436 -0.96 15.34 -2.92
CA LYS A 436 -0.07 16.51 -3.01
C LYS A 436 0.50 16.66 -4.42
N LYS A 437 0.97 15.55 -5.03
CA LYS A 437 1.54 15.56 -6.39
C LYS A 437 0.52 15.97 -7.44
N ILE A 438 -0.72 15.49 -7.33
CA ILE A 438 -1.77 15.72 -8.34
C ILE A 438 -2.45 17.08 -8.15
N SER A 439 -2.68 17.51 -6.91
CA SER A 439 -3.37 18.78 -6.61
C SER A 439 -2.49 20.03 -6.72
N GLY A 440 -1.18 19.87 -6.91
CA GLY A 440 -0.23 21.00 -6.95
C GLY A 440 -0.04 21.73 -5.61
N VAL A 441 -0.57 21.20 -4.50
CA VAL A 441 -0.46 21.84 -3.18
C VAL A 441 0.95 21.64 -2.60
N THR A 442 1.58 22.71 -2.14
CA THR A 442 2.98 22.67 -1.68
C THR A 442 3.19 21.98 -0.33
N SER A 443 2.17 21.96 0.55
CA SER A 443 2.28 21.45 1.92
C SER A 443 1.18 20.42 2.23
N VAL A 444 1.60 19.30 2.83
CA VAL A 444 0.70 18.24 3.30
C VAL A 444 -0.24 18.77 4.40
N ASP A 445 0.23 19.63 5.30
CA ASP A 445 -0.61 20.23 6.34
C ASP A 445 -1.71 21.10 5.74
N LYS A 446 -1.37 21.93 4.74
CA LYS A 446 -2.36 22.75 4.03
C LYS A 446 -3.39 21.88 3.31
N LEU A 447 -2.95 20.82 2.65
CA LEU A 447 -3.84 19.87 1.98
C LEU A 447 -4.77 19.18 2.97
N ASN A 448 -4.24 18.69 4.10
CA ASN A 448 -5.04 18.05 5.14
C ASN A 448 -6.11 19.01 5.69
N LYS A 449 -5.77 20.26 6.00
CA LYS A 449 -6.77 21.27 6.44
C LYS A 449 -7.88 21.48 5.42
N ARG A 450 -7.55 21.54 4.12
CA ARG A 450 -8.56 21.68 3.04
C ARG A 450 -9.49 20.48 2.99
N ILE A 451 -8.94 19.26 3.03
CA ILE A 451 -9.73 18.03 3.06
C ILE A 451 -10.64 18.02 4.28
N LYS A 452 -10.11 18.34 5.47
CA LYS A 452 -10.91 18.38 6.70
C LYS A 452 -12.00 19.45 6.67
N LEU A 453 -11.80 20.58 5.98
CA LEU A 453 -12.86 21.55 5.75
C LEU A 453 -13.96 20.99 4.86
N LEU A 454 -13.61 20.33 3.75
CA LEU A 454 -14.59 19.69 2.86
C LEU A 454 -15.37 18.58 3.57
N VAL A 455 -14.71 17.82 4.45
CA VAL A 455 -15.36 16.82 5.30
C VAL A 455 -16.29 17.44 6.33
N PHE A 456 -15.84 18.51 6.97
CA PHE A 456 -16.67 19.27 7.92
C PHE A 456 -17.94 19.80 7.24
N LEU A 457 -17.84 20.33 6.03
CA LEU A 457 -18.95 20.83 5.23
C LEU A 457 -19.86 19.71 4.67
N GLY A 458 -19.44 18.45 4.70
CA GLY A 458 -20.23 17.31 4.21
C GLY A 458 -20.09 17.03 2.70
N LEU A 459 -19.11 17.65 2.02
CA LEU A 459 -18.86 17.40 0.59
C LEU A 459 -17.98 16.17 0.34
N ILE A 460 -17.33 15.68 1.40
CA ILE A 460 -16.57 14.44 1.48
C ILE A 460 -16.96 13.79 2.82
N GLU A 461 -17.09 12.48 2.87
CA GLU A 461 -17.27 11.73 4.10
C GLU A 461 -15.97 11.03 4.49
N THR A 462 -15.65 10.98 5.78
CA THR A 462 -14.59 10.09 6.29
C THR A 462 -15.20 8.85 6.90
N ILE A 463 -14.62 7.69 6.56
CA ILE A 463 -15.09 6.40 7.05
C ILE A 463 -14.40 6.08 8.37
N THR A 464 -15.17 5.63 9.37
CA THR A 464 -14.63 5.18 10.67
C THR A 464 -14.08 3.77 10.55
N GLU A 465 -13.18 3.37 11.46
CA GLU A 465 -12.48 2.08 11.32
C GLU A 465 -13.40 0.86 11.31
N GLU A 466 -14.55 0.97 11.99
CA GLU A 466 -15.57 -0.07 12.08
C GLU A 466 -16.36 -0.24 10.77
N MET A 467 -16.42 0.81 9.96
CA MET A 467 -17.09 0.83 8.65
C MET A 467 -16.14 0.52 7.49
N ILE A 468 -14.84 0.31 7.75
CA ILE A 468 -13.89 -0.04 6.71
C ILE A 468 -14.04 -1.53 6.39
N PRO A 469 -14.28 -1.89 5.12
CA PRO A 469 -14.40 -3.28 4.69
C PRO A 469 -13.14 -4.08 5.02
N LYS A 470 -13.30 -5.34 5.44
CA LYS A 470 -12.19 -6.17 5.93
C LYS A 470 -11.00 -6.21 4.96
N ARG A 471 -11.27 -6.43 3.67
CA ARG A 471 -10.25 -6.45 2.60
C ARG A 471 -9.46 -5.15 2.51
N LEU A 472 -10.15 -4.00 2.50
CA LEU A 472 -9.53 -2.68 2.43
C LEU A 472 -8.76 -2.34 3.72
N ARG A 473 -9.28 -2.77 4.86
CA ARG A 473 -8.63 -2.58 6.17
C ARG A 473 -7.30 -3.33 6.23
N GLU A 474 -7.26 -4.58 5.79
CA GLU A 474 -6.03 -5.38 5.73
C GLU A 474 -4.98 -4.74 4.81
N GLU A 475 -5.38 -4.25 3.64
CA GLU A 475 -4.49 -3.53 2.72
C GLU A 475 -3.92 -2.25 3.37
N ALA A 476 -4.77 -1.45 4.01
CA ALA A 476 -4.35 -0.23 4.70
C ALA A 476 -3.41 -0.49 5.88
N ILE A 477 -3.59 -1.61 6.61
CA ILE A 477 -2.67 -2.05 7.66
C ILE A 477 -1.32 -2.44 7.05
N ARG A 478 -1.29 -3.19 5.94
CA ARG A 478 -0.04 -3.52 5.23
C ARG A 478 0.69 -2.25 4.78
N LEU A 479 -0.01 -1.28 4.21
CA LEU A 479 0.56 0.01 3.81
C LEU A 479 1.11 0.81 5.00
N LYS A 480 0.39 0.82 6.13
CA LYS A 480 0.84 1.43 7.38
C LYS A 480 2.17 0.84 7.85
N ILE A 481 2.25 -0.50 7.90
CA ILE A 481 3.45 -1.24 8.35
C ILE A 481 4.62 -0.95 7.40
N LYS A 482 4.41 -1.08 6.08
CA LYS A 482 5.44 -0.84 5.07
C LYS A 482 6.02 0.58 5.13
N ALA A 483 5.18 1.57 5.43
CA ALA A 483 5.59 2.97 5.52
C ALA A 483 6.09 3.40 6.92
N GLY A 484 6.01 2.55 7.95
CA GLY A 484 6.36 2.90 9.32
C GLY A 484 5.44 3.99 9.92
N ASN A 485 4.19 4.09 9.45
CA ASN A 485 3.25 5.12 9.88
C ASN A 485 2.51 4.72 11.17
N LYS A 486 2.20 5.70 12.04
CA LYS A 486 1.44 5.45 13.29
C LYS A 486 -0.03 5.11 13.05
N SER A 487 -0.59 5.60 11.95
CA SER A 487 -2.02 5.52 11.63
C SER A 487 -2.21 4.94 10.23
N ILE A 488 -3.31 4.25 10.00
CA ILE A 488 -3.66 3.77 8.66
C ILE A 488 -4.03 4.96 7.77
N VAL A 489 -4.00 4.75 6.45
CA VAL A 489 -4.50 5.75 5.51
C VAL A 489 -5.96 6.08 5.81
N SER A 490 -6.36 7.34 5.62
CA SER A 490 -7.75 7.74 5.81
C SER A 490 -8.59 7.25 4.63
N PHE A 491 -9.79 6.76 4.94
CA PHE A 491 -10.80 6.33 3.99
C PHE A 491 -11.88 7.38 3.84
N TYR A 492 -12.39 7.49 2.62
CA TYR A 492 -13.33 8.50 2.21
C TYR A 492 -14.48 7.91 1.39
N SER A 493 -15.60 8.62 1.40
CA SER A 493 -16.67 8.48 0.43
C SER A 493 -17.12 9.86 -0.05
N ILE A 494 -17.84 9.91 -1.17
CA ILE A 494 -18.38 11.15 -1.73
C ILE A 494 -19.89 10.98 -1.85
N PRO A 495 -20.69 11.81 -1.16
CA PRO A 495 -22.13 11.76 -1.30
C PRO A 495 -22.57 12.30 -2.66
N SER A 496 -23.80 11.98 -3.07
CA SER A 496 -24.46 12.72 -4.15
C SER A 496 -24.60 14.19 -3.74
N TYR A 497 -24.22 15.11 -4.63
CA TYR A 497 -24.44 16.55 -4.47
C TYR A 497 -25.89 16.93 -4.78
N SER A 498 -26.80 16.22 -4.13
CA SER A 498 -28.22 16.56 -4.10
C SER A 498 -28.46 17.90 -3.41
N ASP A 499 -29.61 18.51 -3.67
CA ASP A 499 -30.01 19.76 -3.01
C ASP A 499 -29.95 19.67 -1.49
N HIS A 500 -30.37 18.53 -0.92
CA HIS A 500 -30.32 18.33 0.53
C HIS A 500 -28.89 18.44 1.08
N VAL A 501 -27.92 17.76 0.45
CA VAL A 501 -26.50 17.77 0.86
C VAL A 501 -25.90 19.16 0.67
N LEU A 502 -26.13 19.80 -0.48
CA LEU A 502 -25.59 21.12 -0.79
C LEU A 502 -26.21 22.24 0.06
N SER A 503 -27.51 22.16 0.36
CA SER A 503 -28.22 23.06 1.27
C SER A 503 -27.64 22.98 2.69
N GLN A 504 -27.41 21.78 3.21
CA GLN A 504 -26.74 21.59 4.50
C GLN A 504 -25.31 22.13 4.49
N ALA A 505 -24.55 21.84 3.44
CA ALA A 505 -23.18 22.33 3.28
C ALA A 505 -23.14 23.86 3.22
N ASN A 506 -24.11 24.50 2.56
CA ASN A 506 -24.25 25.96 2.49
C ASN A 506 -24.61 26.57 3.85
N GLN A 507 -25.52 25.96 4.61
CA GLN A 507 -25.82 26.38 5.97
C GLN A 507 -24.57 26.24 6.88
N MET A 508 -23.85 25.13 6.77
CA MET A 508 -22.62 24.91 7.54
C MET A 508 -21.52 25.91 7.16
N ALA A 509 -21.39 26.26 5.88
CA ALA A 509 -20.47 27.28 5.40
C ALA A 509 -20.83 28.68 5.91
N LYS A 510 -22.12 28.98 6.05
CA LYS A 510 -22.60 30.21 6.69
C LYS A 510 -22.22 30.24 8.16
N ILE A 511 -22.55 29.20 8.93
CA ILE A 511 -22.18 29.10 10.36
C ILE A 511 -20.65 29.21 10.54
N TYR A 512 -19.88 28.56 9.67
CA TYR A 512 -18.42 28.64 9.68
C TYR A 512 -17.91 30.08 9.56
N LYS A 513 -18.52 30.88 8.67
CA LYS A 513 -18.16 32.30 8.48
C LYS A 513 -18.65 33.18 9.63
N ASP A 514 -19.87 32.95 10.10
CA ASP A 514 -20.51 33.71 11.18
C ASP A 514 -19.74 33.52 12.50
N ASN A 515 -19.22 32.32 12.75
CA ASN A 515 -18.31 32.00 13.87
C ASN A 515 -16.86 32.42 13.62
N HIS A 516 -16.60 33.21 12.57
CA HIS A 516 -15.28 33.76 12.22
C HIS A 516 -14.17 32.71 12.04
N MET A 517 -14.56 31.50 11.66
CA MET A 517 -13.63 30.40 11.47
C MET A 517 -12.85 30.61 10.18
N THR A 518 -11.61 30.12 10.16
CA THR A 518 -10.74 30.25 8.99
C THR A 518 -9.92 28.97 8.80
N ILE A 519 -9.51 28.71 7.55
CA ILE A 519 -8.70 27.54 7.22
C ILE A 519 -7.39 27.48 8.01
N VAL A 520 -6.88 28.63 8.47
CA VAL A 520 -5.69 28.74 9.33
C VAL A 520 -5.90 28.06 10.68
N GLY A 521 -7.07 28.25 11.28
CA GLY A 521 -7.44 27.63 12.56
C GLY A 521 -7.91 26.18 12.44
N MET A 522 -8.22 25.71 11.24
CA MET A 522 -8.84 24.40 10.99
C MET A 522 -8.09 23.26 11.70
N SER A 523 -8.76 22.66 12.67
CA SER A 523 -8.21 21.61 13.53
C SER A 523 -9.35 20.85 14.23
N CYS A 524 -9.01 19.76 14.93
CA CYS A 524 -9.96 19.03 15.76
C CYS A 524 -10.47 19.88 16.92
N ASP A 525 -9.57 20.57 17.62
CA ASP A 525 -9.93 21.51 18.69
C ASP A 525 -10.92 22.57 18.21
N LEU A 526 -10.72 23.15 17.01
CA LEU A 526 -11.65 24.14 16.46
C LEU A 526 -13.06 23.55 16.33
N ILE A 527 -13.19 22.36 15.73
CA ILE A 527 -14.50 21.73 15.53
C ILE A 527 -15.11 21.35 16.88
N TYR A 528 -14.34 20.71 17.76
CA TYR A 528 -14.81 20.27 19.07
C TYR A 528 -15.38 21.44 19.90
N ARG A 529 -14.65 22.56 19.95
CA ARG A 529 -15.04 23.74 20.74
C ARG A 529 -16.31 24.41 20.22
N ASN A 530 -16.57 24.34 18.91
CA ASN A 530 -17.69 25.04 18.28
C ASN A 530 -18.91 24.14 18.02
N PHE A 531 -18.72 22.83 17.87
CA PHE A 531 -19.76 21.89 17.42
C PHE A 531 -19.81 20.60 18.25
N GLY A 532 -18.99 20.47 19.28
CA GLY A 532 -18.98 19.34 20.19
C GLY A 532 -18.26 18.09 19.69
N GLU A 533 -18.32 17.04 20.50
CA GLU A 533 -17.56 15.81 20.31
C GLU A 533 -17.98 15.03 19.06
N GLU A 534 -19.29 14.93 18.80
CA GLU A 534 -19.83 14.18 17.65
C GLU A 534 -19.34 14.74 16.32
N ALA A 535 -19.42 16.06 16.14
CA ALA A 535 -18.92 16.73 14.95
C ALA A 535 -17.41 16.55 14.77
N ALA A 536 -16.65 16.56 15.87
CA ALA A 536 -15.21 16.33 15.83
C ALA A 536 -14.86 14.88 15.44
N ARG A 537 -15.57 13.88 15.99
CA ARG A 537 -15.38 12.46 15.65
C ARG A 537 -15.74 12.17 14.20
N ARG A 538 -16.79 12.81 13.67
CA ARG A 538 -17.19 12.71 12.26
C ARG A 538 -16.07 13.12 11.31
N VAL A 539 -15.26 14.13 11.66
CA VAL A 539 -14.20 14.67 10.80
C VAL A 539 -12.82 14.04 11.08
N TYR A 540 -12.57 13.62 12.32
CA TYR A 540 -11.29 13.09 12.80
C TYR A 540 -11.47 11.71 13.44
N THR A 541 -11.49 10.67 12.59
CA THR A 541 -11.85 9.31 12.99
C THR A 541 -10.76 8.55 13.75
N GLN A 542 -9.47 8.85 13.54
CA GLN A 542 -8.33 8.06 14.05
C GLN A 542 -7.57 8.71 15.21
N LYS A 543 -8.18 9.62 15.98
CA LYS A 543 -7.51 10.25 17.13
C LYS A 543 -8.48 10.62 18.25
N ASN A 544 -7.94 10.81 19.45
CA ASN A 544 -8.69 11.44 20.53
C ASN A 544 -9.07 12.87 20.12
N VAL A 545 -10.37 13.16 20.14
CA VAL A 545 -10.93 14.44 19.70
C VAL A 545 -10.99 15.50 20.78
N LYS A 546 -10.82 15.12 22.05
CA LYS A 546 -10.90 16.04 23.18
C LYS A 546 -9.68 16.98 23.19
N PRO A 547 -9.86 18.27 23.51
CA PRO A 547 -8.76 19.23 23.61
C PRO A 547 -7.70 18.76 24.61
N THR A 548 -6.44 18.82 24.18
CA THR A 548 -5.28 18.49 25.01
C THR A 548 -5.10 19.48 26.18
N GLN A 549 -4.38 19.09 27.23
CA GLN A 549 -4.08 19.99 28.34
C GLN A 549 -3.37 21.28 27.88
N LYS A 550 -2.46 21.17 26.91
CA LYS A 550 -1.79 22.33 26.31
C LYS A 550 -2.78 23.30 25.66
N SER A 551 -3.80 22.78 24.98
CA SER A 551 -4.85 23.59 24.36
C SER A 551 -5.70 24.32 25.41
N ARG A 552 -6.07 23.64 26.50
CA ARG A 552 -6.81 24.22 27.63
C ARG A 552 -5.99 25.30 28.35
N ASN A 553 -4.70 25.05 28.59
CA ASN A 553 -3.83 26.04 29.21
C ASN A 553 -3.71 27.31 28.34
N PHE A 554 -3.64 27.14 27.02
CA PHE A 554 -3.60 28.27 26.09
C PHE A 554 -4.92 29.05 26.09
N GLU A 555 -6.07 28.38 26.10
CA GLU A 555 -7.38 29.01 26.23
C GLU A 555 -7.43 29.89 27.49
N THR A 556 -7.04 29.36 28.66
CA THR A 556 -7.00 30.14 29.90
C THR A 556 -6.07 31.35 29.80
N GLN A 557 -4.91 31.22 29.15
CA GLN A 557 -4.00 32.33 28.93
C GLN A 557 -4.60 33.38 27.98
N PHE A 558 -5.21 32.93 26.88
CA PHE A 558 -5.86 33.77 25.89
C PHE A 558 -7.02 34.55 26.50
N ASP A 559 -7.88 33.90 27.28
CA ASP A 559 -9.01 34.52 27.97
C ASP A 559 -8.55 35.63 28.91
N LYS A 560 -7.53 35.36 29.73
CA LYS A 560 -6.97 36.37 30.65
C LYS A 560 -6.48 37.62 29.92
N VAL A 561 -5.70 37.42 28.84
CA VAL A 561 -5.18 38.54 28.04
C VAL A 561 -6.30 39.27 27.32
N LEU A 562 -7.27 38.55 26.76
CA LEU A 562 -8.41 39.13 26.06
C LEU A 562 -9.22 40.03 26.99
N ILE A 563 -9.55 39.55 28.19
CA ILE A 563 -10.34 40.31 29.17
C ILE A 563 -9.57 41.52 29.70
N SER A 564 -8.30 41.39 30.08
CA SER A 564 -7.48 42.52 30.52
C SER A 564 -7.40 43.62 29.45
N LEU A 565 -7.22 43.26 28.17
CA LEU A 565 -7.21 44.24 27.08
C LEU A 565 -8.55 44.95 26.91
N ILE A 566 -9.67 44.24 27.10
CA ILE A 566 -11.02 44.81 27.02
C ILE A 566 -11.29 45.72 28.21
N GLU A 567 -10.90 45.34 29.42
CA GLU A 567 -11.05 46.16 30.63
C GLU A 567 -10.21 47.44 30.56
N GLU A 568 -8.99 47.36 30.03
CA GLU A 568 -8.08 48.51 29.92
C GLU A 568 -8.47 49.47 28.78
N ASN A 569 -8.86 48.95 27.62
CA ASN A 569 -9.01 49.75 26.40
C ASN A 569 -10.45 49.82 25.87
N GLY A 570 -11.38 49.02 26.39
CA GLY A 570 -12.74 48.85 25.86
C GLY A 570 -12.82 48.04 24.56
N TYR A 571 -11.69 47.51 24.07
CA TYR A 571 -11.59 46.64 22.90
C TYR A 571 -10.29 45.82 22.93
N ALA A 572 -10.24 44.75 22.15
CA ALA A 572 -9.01 44.00 21.89
C ALA A 572 -8.80 43.75 20.39
N THR A 573 -7.54 43.63 19.97
CA THR A 573 -7.18 43.21 18.61
C THR A 573 -6.25 42.01 18.65
N GLN A 574 -6.29 41.20 17.59
CA GLN A 574 -5.42 40.03 17.48
C GLN A 574 -3.92 40.38 17.59
N PRO A 575 -3.40 41.48 16.99
CA PRO A 575 -2.02 41.90 17.20
C PRO A 575 -1.67 42.22 18.67
N GLN A 576 -2.53 42.94 19.40
CA GLN A 576 -2.30 43.24 20.82
C GLN A 576 -2.22 41.95 21.65
N ILE A 577 -3.13 41.01 21.41
CA ILE A 577 -3.13 39.72 22.10
C ILE A 577 -1.82 38.96 21.84
N ILE A 578 -1.33 38.96 20.59
CA ILE A 578 -0.08 38.31 20.22
C ILE A 578 1.13 38.96 20.91
N GLU A 579 1.14 40.29 20.96
CA GLU A 579 2.20 41.07 21.60
C GLU A 579 2.28 40.79 23.11
N VAL A 580 1.14 40.79 23.81
CA VAL A 580 1.08 40.53 25.25
C VAL A 580 1.47 39.09 25.58
N ILE A 581 1.08 38.10 24.76
CA ILE A 581 1.48 36.70 24.98
C ILE A 581 2.99 36.50 24.73
N GLY A 582 3.61 37.32 23.87
CA GLY A 582 5.06 37.33 23.66
C GLY A 582 5.62 36.14 22.86
N GLU A 583 4.79 35.45 22.07
CA GLU A 583 5.21 34.35 21.19
C GLU A 583 5.15 34.71 19.70
N SER A 584 5.83 33.91 18.86
CA SER A 584 5.84 34.15 17.41
C SER A 584 4.42 34.15 16.81
N GLU A 585 4.11 35.18 16.01
CA GLU A 585 2.81 35.35 15.36
C GLU A 585 2.37 34.11 14.54
N HIS A 586 3.32 33.46 13.85
CA HIS A 586 3.05 32.24 13.08
C HIS A 586 2.51 31.08 13.94
N LYS A 587 2.96 30.94 15.19
CA LYS A 587 2.48 29.91 16.13
C LYS A 587 1.14 30.31 16.76
N LEU A 588 1.00 31.57 17.17
CA LEU A 588 -0.18 32.04 17.89
C LEU A 588 -1.41 32.19 17.00
N LYS A 589 -1.26 32.63 15.74
CA LYS A 589 -2.38 32.83 14.82
C LYS A 589 -3.31 31.61 14.73
N PRO A 590 -2.84 30.39 14.44
CA PRO A 590 -3.69 29.20 14.43
C PRO A 590 -4.31 28.87 15.80
N MET A 591 -3.60 29.10 16.91
CA MET A 591 -4.09 28.78 18.24
C MET A 591 -5.22 29.74 18.66
N ILE A 592 -5.05 31.04 18.45
CA ILE A 592 -6.08 32.06 18.66
C ILE A 592 -7.33 31.73 17.86
N LYS A 593 -7.20 31.39 16.57
CA LYS A 593 -8.36 31.05 15.72
C LYS A 593 -9.14 29.84 16.20
N ARG A 594 -8.56 28.93 17.00
CA ARG A 594 -9.26 27.75 17.55
C ARG A 594 -10.13 28.06 18.75
N VAL A 595 -9.70 29.00 19.60
CA VAL A 595 -10.36 29.33 20.86
C VAL A 595 -11.23 30.58 20.75
N LEU A 596 -10.98 31.45 19.75
CA LEU A 596 -11.62 32.76 19.62
C LEU A 596 -13.13 32.71 19.81
N ASN A 597 -13.85 31.90 19.02
CA ASN A 597 -15.31 31.92 19.05
C ASN A 597 -15.89 31.40 20.38
N GLU A 598 -15.25 30.41 21.00
CA GLU A 598 -15.63 29.92 22.32
C GLU A 598 -15.46 31.01 23.38
N SER A 599 -14.34 31.73 23.38
CA SER A 599 -14.12 32.88 24.27
C SER A 599 -15.11 34.01 23.99
N LEU A 600 -15.43 34.30 22.72
CA LEU A 600 -16.43 35.32 22.39
C LEU A 600 -17.80 34.98 22.98
N GLN A 601 -18.24 33.73 22.86
CA GLN A 601 -19.50 33.26 23.44
C GLN A 601 -19.46 33.27 24.97
N LYS A 602 -18.37 32.77 25.56
CA LYS A 602 -18.17 32.67 27.01
C LYS A 602 -18.25 34.02 27.72
N TYR A 603 -17.76 35.08 27.09
CA TYR A 603 -17.67 36.42 27.68
C TYR A 603 -18.64 37.44 27.05
N GLY A 604 -19.60 36.99 26.23
CA GLY A 604 -20.58 37.90 25.61
C GLY A 604 -19.93 38.97 24.72
N LEU A 605 -18.92 38.60 23.94
CA LEU A 605 -18.16 39.49 23.07
C LEU A 605 -18.55 39.30 21.60
N THR A 606 -18.27 40.31 20.77
CA THR A 606 -18.46 40.24 19.32
C THR A 606 -17.24 40.74 18.58
N MET A 607 -16.94 40.14 17.41
CA MET A 607 -15.88 40.62 16.53
C MET A 607 -16.47 41.39 15.35
N LYS A 608 -16.07 42.66 15.21
CA LYS A 608 -16.52 43.53 14.11
C LYS A 608 -15.33 44.02 13.31
N LYS A 609 -15.54 44.22 12.01
CA LYS A 609 -14.57 44.96 11.18
C LYS A 609 -14.67 46.43 11.56
N SER A 610 -13.55 47.07 11.85
CA SER A 610 -13.52 48.48 12.20
C SER A 610 -14.00 49.31 11.01
N ASN A 611 -14.71 50.39 11.30
CA ASN A 611 -15.21 51.37 10.34
C ASN A 611 -14.73 52.77 10.78
N LYS A 612 -15.09 53.83 10.05
CA LYS A 612 -14.67 55.20 10.40
C LYS A 612 -15.03 55.60 11.83
N GLU A 613 -16.22 55.21 12.28
CA GLU A 613 -16.75 55.52 13.61
C GLU A 613 -15.99 54.79 14.72
N LEU A 614 -15.82 53.47 14.60
CA LEU A 614 -15.06 52.66 15.56
C LEU A 614 -13.59 53.06 15.59
N ASN A 615 -13.02 53.43 14.44
CA ASN A 615 -11.66 53.93 14.37
C ASN A 615 -11.49 55.25 15.12
N LEU A 616 -12.46 56.16 15.02
CA LEU A 616 -12.45 57.41 15.78
C LEU A 616 -12.64 57.15 17.28
N LYS A 617 -13.60 56.31 17.65
CA LYS A 617 -13.90 55.96 19.06
C LYS A 617 -12.70 55.37 19.79
N TYR A 618 -11.96 54.49 19.14
CA TYR A 618 -10.85 53.75 19.75
C TYR A 618 -9.46 54.22 19.29
N GLY A 619 -9.35 55.36 18.60
CA GLY A 619 -8.05 55.90 18.14
C GLY A 619 -7.29 54.98 17.18
N LEU A 620 -7.99 54.20 16.35
CA LEU A 620 -7.38 53.18 15.49
C LEU A 620 -7.07 53.72 14.09
N SER A 621 -5.91 53.34 13.54
CA SER A 621 -5.55 53.56 12.14
C SER A 621 -5.83 52.31 11.29
N GLY A 622 -6.52 52.50 10.17
CA GLY A 622 -6.81 51.45 9.17
C GLY A 622 -8.03 50.57 9.46
N TYR A 623 -8.30 49.61 8.56
CA TYR A 623 -9.40 48.64 8.69
C TYR A 623 -8.88 47.35 9.33
N ARG A 624 -9.33 47.04 10.55
CA ARG A 624 -8.93 45.84 11.30
C ARG A 624 -10.10 45.21 12.03
N HIS A 625 -10.01 43.93 12.33
CA HIS A 625 -11.04 43.27 13.16
C HIS A 625 -10.77 43.60 14.62
N ILE A 626 -11.79 44.10 15.31
CA ILE A 626 -11.77 44.43 16.73
C ILE A 626 -12.74 43.51 17.48
N ILE A 627 -12.37 43.13 18.69
CA ILE A 627 -13.21 42.39 19.63
C ILE A 627 -13.68 43.40 20.67
N ILE A 628 -15.00 43.45 20.88
CA ILE A 628 -15.65 44.38 21.81
C ILE A 628 -16.77 43.66 22.56
N PRO A 629 -17.19 44.15 23.74
CA PRO A 629 -18.39 43.67 24.41
C PRO A 629 -19.61 43.73 23.47
N HIS A 630 -20.46 42.71 23.54
CA HIS A 630 -21.70 42.72 22.79
C HIS A 630 -22.65 43.74 23.42
N CYS A 631 -22.79 44.92 22.80
CA CYS A 631 -23.83 45.86 23.19
C CYS A 631 -25.19 45.29 22.75
N TYR A 632 -26.11 45.06 23.69
CA TYR A 632 -27.53 44.91 23.37
C TYR A 632 -28.07 46.31 23.06
N GLU A 633 -28.34 46.60 21.79
CA GLU A 633 -29.25 47.70 21.45
C GLU A 633 -30.67 47.19 21.66
N ASP A 634 -31.19 47.36 22.87
CA ASP A 634 -32.62 47.29 23.06
C ASP A 634 -33.24 48.46 22.28
N LYS A 635 -34.37 48.26 21.58
CA LYS A 635 -35.07 49.31 20.81
C LYS A 635 -35.60 50.48 21.68
N LYS A 636 -35.13 50.60 22.92
CA LYS A 636 -35.42 51.65 23.89
C LYS A 636 -34.15 52.05 24.68
N GLY A 637 -33.04 52.35 23.99
CA GLY A 637 -32.05 53.35 24.42
C GLY A 637 -31.40 53.20 25.80
N GLY A 638 -31.26 52.00 26.36
CA GLY A 638 -30.52 51.76 27.59
C GLY A 638 -29.37 50.78 27.36
N ILE A 639 -28.12 51.23 27.53
CA ILE A 639 -26.92 50.38 27.48
C ILE A 639 -26.79 49.69 28.84
N PHE A 640 -26.91 48.36 28.87
CA PHE A 640 -26.49 47.55 30.01
C PHE A 640 -25.14 46.91 29.72
N ASP A 641 -24.21 47.03 30.68
CA ASP A 641 -22.88 46.43 30.66
C ASP A 641 -22.97 45.02 31.28
N PRO A 642 -22.74 43.93 30.52
CA PRO A 642 -22.80 42.58 31.09
C PRO A 642 -21.37 42.10 31.37
N LEU A 643 -20.81 42.51 32.50
CA LEU A 643 -19.72 41.79 33.13
C LEU A 643 -20.17 41.41 34.56
N PRO A 644 -20.43 40.13 34.87
CA PRO A 644 -20.47 39.67 36.25
C PRO A 644 -19.03 39.46 36.75
N GLY A 645 -18.78 39.87 38.00
CA GLY A 645 -17.50 39.73 38.70
C GLY A 645 -17.13 38.32 39.12
#